data_AF-A0A0G0F223-F1
#
_entry.id   AF-A0A0G0F223-F1
#
_cell.length_a   1.000
_cell.length_b   1.000
_cell.length_c   1.000
_cell.angle_alpha   90.00
_cell.angle_beta   90.00
_cell.angle_gamma   90.00
#
_symmetry.space_group_name_H-M   'P 1'
#
loop_
_entity.id
_entity.type
_entity.pdbx_description
1 polymer ?
#
loop_
_entity_poly.entity_id
_entity_poly.type
_entity_poly.pdbx_seq_one_letter_code
_entity_poly.pdbx_strand_id
1 'polypeptide(L)'
;MKTENKKILILIFLIFTQFKNSLPTLSFDGSTSNFDKQTSTSRFFFTPSSLNISSEFENGFQIPAGKTILFESALPISGLFDLSGTLSVGSDLYLDSNLTYSGIGQIAGNGYAIHLGGNLTIPTSNFFHIGSDTIIEGHGNSINLFDNAEILIDDNVTLTLRNIVINSSKNGVGNPAIKLTSNRSKLALDNTVLSMANDFYVNRGQLFIHNDVSFSGTNSLVYQSPMPSFITSKSTLNFDLGTTFSVCPATFTDCPYSTFPTTTTNNFILMKDQTSQLYLNGCSLLTTLTGCRFTTGSLLFDNKVSLNSRASFDLASTTTTPITFITSQSTEANAHAIAWSPDGRFVAVTSASNLQVYSFNGLTFTQVGSTVSSEINQGRTVTWSPDGRFIAFVNSGNNTSNVVAVYSFNKTSTPTLFSMGNSAVSGSGPYWCSWSPDGRYIAVVYYQSNKLEIFSTGTSNLTSIGNTSTGTTPISISWSPDGKYLAVLNNGSTTLQIFNVSTVTAPSAVGSTSISSSPWALAWSPDERFIAVAHNSSPGSLDIYRFFGSRNPYPVKVGSSITTGNTASSVTWSPSGNFFAVTCYGVNSLGIYKFDGATTPTQIDSNISTANNPNWVSWTPDGLYIAIANEIASGKIQVFRVNQIVDYSTQSLSNSIVFGNSALSSSYDLNVRCLSGAQVEIDGLVNYDNVS
;
A
#
# COMPACT_ATOMS: atom_id res chain seq x y z
N MET A 1 -0.91 -75.23 8.98
CA MET A 1 -1.36 -75.62 10.34
C MET A 1 -0.18 -76.29 11.01
N LYS A 2 0.24 -76.03 12.24
CA LYS A 2 -0.21 -75.23 13.38
C LYS A 2 0.96 -75.40 14.39
N THR A 3 1.29 -74.37 15.20
CA THR A 3 1.80 -74.45 16.60
C THR A 3 2.76 -75.60 16.96
N GLU A 4 3.99 -75.42 17.42
CA GLU A 4 4.42 -74.63 18.59
C GLU A 4 5.94 -74.42 18.54
N ASN A 5 6.40 -73.21 18.86
CA ASN A 5 7.72 -72.98 19.46
C ASN A 5 7.60 -71.70 20.31
N LYS A 6 6.96 -71.84 21.47
CA LYS A 6 6.99 -70.88 22.56
C LYS A 6 7.84 -71.49 23.67
N LYS A 7 8.72 -70.64 24.23
CA LYS A 7 9.58 -70.84 25.41
C LYS A 7 10.92 -71.53 25.14
N ILE A 8 11.91 -70.73 24.75
CA ILE A 8 13.24 -70.59 25.39
C ILE A 8 13.85 -69.31 24.78
N LEU A 9 13.51 -68.15 25.36
CA LEU A 9 14.30 -66.91 25.25
C LEU A 9 13.91 -65.96 26.41
N ILE A 10 13.79 -66.52 27.62
CA ILE A 10 13.65 -65.78 28.87
C ILE A 10 14.93 -66.04 29.65
N LEU A 11 16.03 -65.41 29.23
CA LEU A 11 17.19 -65.12 30.10
C LEU A 11 18.19 -64.10 29.54
N ILE A 12 17.81 -63.25 28.56
CA ILE A 12 18.62 -62.09 28.12
C ILE A 12 17.70 -60.87 27.95
N PHE A 13 16.85 -60.60 28.93
CA PHE A 13 16.00 -59.39 28.96
C PHE A 13 15.97 -58.71 30.33
N LEU A 14 16.94 -59.00 31.20
CA LEU A 14 17.03 -58.40 32.54
C LEU A 14 18.42 -57.83 32.90
N ILE A 15 19.32 -57.67 31.93
CA ILE A 15 20.65 -57.05 32.17
C ILE A 15 20.86 -55.75 31.35
N PHE A 16 19.88 -55.31 30.55
CA PHE A 16 19.95 -54.00 29.87
C PHE A 16 19.05 -52.90 30.47
N THR A 17 18.33 -53.18 31.54
CA THR A 17 17.49 -52.18 32.25
C THR A 17 18.11 -51.67 33.57
N GLN A 18 19.36 -52.02 33.88
CA GLN A 18 20.06 -51.54 35.09
C GLN A 18 21.40 -50.83 34.88
N PHE A 19 21.73 -50.40 33.65
CA PHE A 19 22.82 -49.46 33.39
C PHE A 19 22.34 -48.14 32.76
N LYS A 20 21.17 -47.64 33.20
CA LYS A 20 20.75 -46.25 32.98
C LYS A 20 21.00 -45.34 34.18
N ASN A 21 21.66 -45.86 35.22
CA ASN A 21 22.10 -45.08 36.37
C ASN A 21 23.63 -45.05 36.39
N SER A 22 24.18 -43.83 36.39
CA SER A 22 25.57 -43.44 36.71
C SER A 22 26.41 -42.77 35.61
N LEU A 23 25.80 -41.97 34.73
CA LEU A 23 26.47 -40.77 34.22
C LEU A 23 25.46 -39.62 34.30
N PRO A 24 25.79 -38.47 34.93
CA PRO A 24 24.83 -37.39 35.09
C PRO A 24 24.49 -36.81 33.71
N THR A 25 23.25 -36.99 33.28
CA THR A 25 22.64 -36.11 32.28
C THR A 25 22.59 -34.72 32.88
N LEU A 26 23.43 -33.80 32.39
CA LEU A 26 23.32 -32.38 32.70
C LEU A 26 22.04 -31.86 32.03
N SER A 27 20.92 -31.92 32.75
CA SER A 27 19.69 -31.19 32.41
C SER A 27 19.81 -29.79 33.03
N PHE A 28 19.77 -28.76 32.19
CA PHE A 28 19.69 -27.36 32.63
C PHE A 28 18.21 -27.01 32.72
N ASP A 29 17.62 -27.21 33.89
CA ASP A 29 16.18 -27.34 34.06
C ASP A 29 15.39 -26.03 34.22
N GLY A 30 16.04 -24.85 34.09
CA GLY A 30 15.40 -23.53 34.21
C GLY A 30 14.73 -23.21 35.56
N SER A 31 14.54 -24.21 36.44
CA SER A 31 13.90 -24.07 37.76
C SER A 31 14.91 -23.69 38.84
N THR A 32 16.19 -24.03 38.62
CA THR A 32 17.30 -23.79 39.56
C THR A 32 18.33 -22.77 39.06
N SER A 33 18.26 -22.39 37.79
CA SER A 33 19.20 -21.48 37.14
C SER A 33 18.58 -20.10 36.92
N ASN A 34 18.29 -19.39 38.01
CA ASN A 34 18.28 -17.93 37.94
C ASN A 34 19.70 -17.50 37.53
N PHE A 35 19.88 -17.19 36.24
CA PHE A 35 21.14 -16.71 35.67
C PHE A 35 21.42 -15.26 36.09
N ASP A 36 21.36 -15.03 37.40
CA ASP A 36 21.56 -13.75 38.04
C ASP A 36 22.89 -13.80 38.79
N LYS A 37 24.01 -13.84 38.03
CA LYS A 37 25.32 -13.51 38.57
C LYS A 37 26.36 -13.14 37.50
N GLN A 38 26.57 -11.82 37.42
CA GLN A 38 27.85 -11.11 37.19
C GLN A 38 28.55 -11.25 35.83
N THR A 39 28.17 -10.41 34.88
CA THR A 39 28.95 -9.34 34.19
C THR A 39 28.11 -8.86 33.00
N SER A 40 28.49 -7.80 32.28
CA SER A 40 27.73 -7.26 31.14
C SER A 40 27.57 -8.24 29.96
N THR A 41 28.24 -9.40 29.99
CA THR A 41 28.17 -10.47 28.98
C THR A 41 28.38 -11.83 29.66
N SER A 42 27.39 -12.72 29.64
CA SER A 42 27.57 -14.12 30.07
C SER A 42 27.93 -14.98 28.86
N ARG A 43 28.92 -15.89 28.98
CA ARG A 43 29.34 -16.81 27.90
C ARG A 43 29.06 -18.26 28.29
N PHE A 44 28.47 -19.04 27.38
CA PHE A 44 28.34 -20.49 27.50
C PHE A 44 29.28 -21.16 26.50
N PHE A 45 30.18 -22.03 26.99
CA PHE A 45 31.09 -22.84 26.17
C PHE A 45 30.81 -24.32 26.43
N PHE A 46 30.54 -25.11 25.38
CA PHE A 46 30.45 -26.56 25.47
C PHE A 46 31.41 -27.22 24.47
N THR A 47 32.50 -27.81 24.95
CA THR A 47 33.46 -28.54 24.11
C THR A 47 33.06 -30.02 23.98
N PRO A 48 32.95 -30.57 22.75
CA PRO A 48 32.54 -31.94 22.53
C PRO A 48 33.75 -32.88 22.69
N SER A 49 34.12 -33.21 23.93
CA SER A 49 35.11 -34.27 24.16
C SER A 49 34.60 -35.44 24.98
N SER A 50 33.37 -35.40 25.54
CA SER A 50 32.83 -36.54 26.30
C SER A 50 31.32 -36.52 26.63
N LEU A 51 30.44 -35.88 25.85
CA LEU A 51 28.99 -35.86 26.17
C LEU A 51 28.18 -36.83 25.29
N ASN A 52 27.49 -37.76 25.95
CA ASN A 52 26.44 -38.60 25.37
C ASN A 52 25.36 -37.72 24.73
N ILE A 53 24.83 -38.17 23.59
CA ILE A 53 23.86 -37.48 22.69
C ILE A 53 22.45 -37.43 23.33
N SER A 54 22.32 -37.03 24.60
CA SER A 54 21.03 -36.96 25.30
C SER A 54 20.93 -35.78 26.27
N SER A 55 21.76 -34.76 26.12
CA SER A 55 21.65 -33.52 26.91
C SER A 55 20.97 -32.44 26.07
N GLU A 56 19.76 -32.04 26.43
CA GLU A 56 18.99 -30.96 25.80
C GLU A 56 18.77 -29.83 26.82
N PHE A 57 18.51 -28.61 26.34
CA PHE A 57 17.91 -27.59 27.20
C PHE A 57 16.40 -27.85 27.29
N GLU A 58 15.99 -28.91 28.00
CA GLU A 58 14.61 -29.43 28.01
C GLU A 58 13.55 -28.39 28.43
N ASN A 59 13.90 -27.48 29.34
CA ASN A 59 13.02 -26.44 29.84
C ASN A 59 13.32 -25.05 29.26
N GLY A 60 14.24 -24.98 28.29
CA GLY A 60 14.64 -23.73 27.65
C GLY A 60 15.39 -22.76 28.57
N PHE A 61 15.35 -21.47 28.25
CA PHE A 61 15.97 -20.41 29.06
C PHE A 61 15.31 -19.04 28.82
N GLN A 62 15.60 -18.10 29.73
CA GLN A 62 15.20 -16.70 29.61
C GLN A 62 16.44 -15.80 29.61
N ILE A 63 16.49 -14.85 28.67
CA ILE A 63 17.49 -13.77 28.66
C ILE A 63 16.83 -12.49 29.17
N PRO A 64 17.21 -11.94 30.33
CA PRO A 64 16.63 -10.68 30.82
C PRO A 64 16.95 -9.50 29.89
N ALA A 65 16.07 -8.50 29.86
CA ALA A 65 16.26 -7.29 29.06
C ALA A 65 17.59 -6.58 29.36
N GLY A 66 18.26 -6.12 28.31
CA GLY A 66 19.57 -5.46 28.39
C GLY A 66 20.74 -6.40 28.74
N LYS A 67 20.52 -7.71 28.78
CA LYS A 67 21.59 -8.72 28.93
C LYS A 67 21.90 -9.36 27.58
N THR A 68 23.16 -9.75 27.41
CA THR A 68 23.61 -10.53 26.26
C THR A 68 24.17 -11.87 26.71
N ILE A 69 23.74 -12.94 26.05
CA ILE A 69 24.26 -14.29 26.22
C ILE A 69 24.97 -14.69 24.93
N LEU A 70 26.22 -15.16 25.03
CA LEU A 70 26.89 -15.88 23.95
C LEU A 70 26.60 -17.37 24.08
N PHE A 71 26.06 -17.97 23.01
CA PHE A 71 25.68 -19.38 22.95
C PHE A 71 26.54 -20.13 21.93
N GLU A 72 27.42 -20.99 22.43
CA GLU A 72 28.28 -21.89 21.64
C GLU A 72 28.01 -23.34 22.06
N SER A 73 26.97 -23.94 21.48
CA SER A 73 26.56 -25.32 21.75
C SER A 73 25.90 -25.94 20.53
N ALA A 74 26.16 -27.24 20.31
CA ALA A 74 25.46 -28.06 19.33
C ALA A 74 24.23 -28.78 19.92
N LEU A 75 23.92 -28.57 21.21
CA LEU A 75 22.78 -29.22 21.86
C LEU A 75 21.48 -28.50 21.49
N PRO A 76 20.39 -29.24 21.19
CA PRO A 76 19.13 -28.62 20.86
C PRO A 76 18.47 -27.96 22.07
N ILE A 77 17.70 -26.91 21.79
CA ILE A 77 16.88 -26.18 22.77
C ILE A 77 15.41 -26.57 22.59
N SER A 78 14.80 -27.07 23.66
CA SER A 78 13.36 -27.33 23.78
C SER A 78 12.76 -26.43 24.88
N GLY A 79 11.44 -26.45 25.07
CA GLY A 79 10.80 -25.66 26.12
C GLY A 79 10.76 -24.15 25.82
N LEU A 80 10.86 -23.32 26.86
CA LEU A 80 10.69 -21.87 26.75
C LEU A 80 11.93 -21.21 26.13
N PHE A 81 11.77 -20.55 24.98
CA PHE A 81 12.79 -19.74 24.36
C PHE A 81 12.41 -18.26 24.50
N ASP A 82 12.72 -17.68 25.67
CA ASP A 82 12.42 -16.27 25.98
C ASP A 82 13.63 -15.37 25.71
N LEU A 83 13.53 -14.61 24.63
CA LEU A 83 14.48 -13.59 24.26
C LEU A 83 13.97 -12.22 24.73
N SER A 84 14.11 -11.86 25.99
CA SER A 84 13.88 -10.47 26.42
C SER A 84 15.14 -9.60 26.27
N GLY A 85 16.33 -10.21 26.20
CA GLY A 85 17.64 -9.60 25.90
C GLY A 85 18.22 -10.06 24.56
N THR A 86 19.55 -10.12 24.43
CA THR A 86 20.24 -10.50 23.19
C THR A 86 20.85 -11.91 23.28
N LEU A 87 20.49 -12.79 22.34
CA LEU A 87 21.19 -14.06 22.10
C LEU A 87 22.22 -13.87 20.98
N SER A 88 23.50 -13.90 21.33
CA SER A 88 24.60 -13.96 20.36
C SER A 88 24.96 -15.41 20.10
N VAL A 89 24.93 -15.83 18.85
CA VAL A 89 25.20 -17.20 18.42
C VAL A 89 26.67 -17.31 18.00
N GLY A 90 27.41 -18.29 18.53
CA GLY A 90 28.81 -18.55 18.17
C GLY A 90 29.04 -19.91 17.47
N SER A 91 27.99 -20.69 17.27
CA SER A 91 27.94 -21.94 16.50
C SER A 91 26.51 -22.15 15.98
N ASP A 92 26.26 -23.07 15.05
CA ASP A 92 24.88 -23.37 14.64
C ASP A 92 23.98 -23.69 15.84
N LEU A 93 22.77 -23.12 15.84
CA LEU A 93 21.78 -23.21 16.89
C LEU A 93 20.70 -24.20 16.46
N TYR A 94 20.40 -25.20 17.30
CA TYR A 94 19.36 -26.18 17.01
C TYR A 94 18.15 -25.94 17.91
N LEU A 95 16.99 -25.68 17.31
CA LEU A 95 15.72 -25.51 18.02
C LEU A 95 14.91 -26.79 17.84
N ASP A 96 14.51 -27.45 18.93
CA ASP A 96 13.68 -28.65 18.85
C ASP A 96 12.21 -28.30 18.55
N SER A 97 11.44 -29.31 18.16
CA SER A 97 10.01 -29.27 17.85
C SER A 97 9.12 -28.80 19.01
N ASN A 98 9.53 -29.01 20.26
CA ASN A 98 8.77 -28.65 21.46
C ASN A 98 9.16 -27.27 22.01
N LEU A 99 9.38 -26.28 21.14
CA LEU A 99 9.81 -24.94 21.52
C LEU A 99 8.64 -23.95 21.62
N THR A 100 8.63 -23.16 22.70
CA THR A 100 7.70 -22.04 22.89
C THR A 100 8.47 -20.73 22.85
N TYR A 101 8.30 -19.95 21.78
CA TYR A 101 8.92 -18.63 21.66
C TYR A 101 8.21 -17.59 22.54
N SER A 102 9.00 -16.78 23.26
CA SER A 102 8.52 -15.61 24.00
C SER A 102 9.57 -14.50 23.95
N GLY A 103 9.17 -13.27 24.30
CA GLY A 103 10.06 -12.12 24.34
C GLY A 103 10.11 -11.30 23.05
N ILE A 104 10.85 -10.19 23.12
CA ILE A 104 10.93 -9.12 22.11
C ILE A 104 12.37 -8.64 21.85
N GLY A 105 13.33 -9.43 22.29
CA GLY A 105 14.76 -9.20 22.21
C GLY A 105 15.35 -9.71 20.90
N GLN A 106 16.67 -9.74 20.83
CA GLN A 106 17.42 -9.81 19.58
C GLN A 106 18.23 -11.10 19.47
N ILE A 107 18.31 -11.67 18.27
CA ILE A 107 19.29 -12.69 17.90
C ILE A 107 20.39 -12.05 17.06
N ALA A 108 21.63 -12.19 17.51
CA ALA A 108 22.83 -11.94 16.71
C ALA A 108 23.38 -13.28 16.22
N GLY A 109 22.91 -13.74 15.05
CA GLY A 109 23.34 -15.01 14.43
C GLY A 109 24.82 -15.08 14.01
N ASN A 110 25.51 -13.96 13.85
CA ASN A 110 26.94 -13.86 13.46
C ASN A 110 27.33 -14.73 12.23
N GLY A 111 26.41 -14.96 11.31
CA GLY A 111 26.59 -15.79 10.12
C GLY A 111 26.31 -17.29 10.30
N TYR A 112 25.96 -17.73 11.52
CA TYR A 112 25.60 -19.12 11.82
C TYR A 112 24.14 -19.44 11.48
N ALA A 113 23.84 -20.73 11.35
CA ALA A 113 22.50 -21.21 11.05
C ALA A 113 21.69 -21.49 12.32
N ILE A 114 20.39 -21.19 12.27
CA ILE A 114 19.37 -21.63 13.21
C ILE A 114 18.59 -22.74 12.53
N HIS A 115 18.70 -23.96 13.01
CA HIS A 115 17.99 -25.12 12.49
C HIS A 115 16.68 -25.33 13.23
N LEU A 116 15.58 -25.42 12.49
CA LEU A 116 14.26 -25.74 13.03
C LEU A 116 14.03 -27.25 13.01
N GLY A 117 13.88 -27.85 14.19
CA GLY A 117 13.46 -29.24 14.41
C GLY A 117 11.94 -29.43 14.34
N GLY A 118 11.17 -28.35 14.35
CA GLY A 118 9.72 -28.32 14.14
C GLY A 118 9.23 -26.92 13.78
N ASN A 119 7.91 -26.72 13.76
CA ASN A 119 7.34 -25.41 13.44
C ASN A 119 7.63 -24.39 14.54
N LEU A 120 8.15 -23.22 14.16
CA LEU A 120 8.34 -22.09 15.07
C LEU A 120 7.11 -21.19 15.03
N THR A 121 6.52 -20.88 16.19
CA THR A 121 5.38 -19.96 16.27
C THR A 121 5.78 -18.68 16.98
N ILE A 122 5.60 -17.54 16.34
CA ILE A 122 5.79 -16.21 16.93
C ILE A 122 4.40 -15.68 17.35
N PRO A 123 4.15 -15.49 18.66
CA PRO A 123 2.85 -15.06 19.17
C PRO A 123 2.43 -13.66 18.68
N THR A 124 1.14 -13.36 18.85
CA THR A 124 0.54 -12.05 18.54
C THR A 124 1.34 -10.89 19.14
N SER A 125 1.64 -9.88 18.32
CA SER A 125 2.38 -8.67 18.71
C SER A 125 3.81 -8.88 19.24
N ASN A 126 4.43 -10.04 18.98
CA ASN A 126 5.85 -10.28 19.28
C ASN A 126 6.74 -10.07 18.04
N PHE A 127 8.05 -9.92 18.30
CA PHE A 127 9.05 -9.75 17.25
C PHE A 127 10.10 -10.84 17.31
N PHE A 128 10.49 -11.36 16.16
CA PHE A 128 11.70 -12.14 15.97
C PHE A 128 12.78 -11.25 15.36
N HIS A 129 13.61 -10.65 16.20
CA HIS A 129 14.54 -9.59 15.80
C HIS A 129 15.92 -10.14 15.44
N ILE A 130 16.33 -9.94 14.19
CA ILE A 130 17.60 -10.37 13.60
C ILE A 130 18.54 -9.17 13.50
N GLY A 131 19.56 -9.13 14.35
CA GLY A 131 20.49 -8.00 14.43
C GLY A 131 21.90 -8.25 13.90
N SER A 132 22.15 -9.40 13.30
CA SER A 132 23.35 -9.68 12.49
C SER A 132 23.02 -10.74 11.45
N ASP A 133 23.89 -10.93 10.46
CA ASP A 133 23.69 -11.95 9.42
C ASP A 133 23.31 -13.30 10.04
N THR A 134 22.22 -13.89 9.55
CA THR A 134 21.65 -15.12 10.14
C THR A 134 21.04 -15.97 9.05
N ILE A 135 21.24 -17.28 9.14
CA ILE A 135 20.55 -18.27 8.29
C ILE A 135 19.51 -18.97 9.15
N ILE A 136 18.28 -19.11 8.68
CA ILE A 136 17.27 -19.99 9.28
C ILE A 136 17.04 -21.14 8.32
N GLU A 137 17.38 -22.34 8.76
CA GLU A 137 17.20 -23.58 8.03
C GLU A 137 15.92 -24.25 8.52
N GLY A 138 14.88 -24.24 7.69
CA GLY A 138 13.57 -24.77 8.03
C GLY A 138 13.48 -26.28 7.98
N HIS A 139 14.27 -26.98 7.15
CA HIS A 139 14.14 -28.42 6.88
C HIS A 139 12.69 -28.84 6.49
N GLY A 140 11.95 -27.96 5.83
CA GLY A 140 10.54 -28.13 5.47
C GLY A 140 9.53 -27.70 6.54
N ASN A 141 9.99 -27.26 7.72
CA ASN A 141 9.13 -26.70 8.76
C ASN A 141 8.67 -25.27 8.42
N SER A 142 7.74 -24.77 9.23
CA SER A 142 7.16 -23.44 9.07
C SER A 142 7.58 -22.45 10.17
N ILE A 143 7.65 -21.16 9.84
CA ILE A 143 7.50 -20.07 10.81
C ILE A 143 6.07 -19.54 10.70
N ASN A 144 5.33 -19.60 11.80
CA ASN A 144 3.96 -19.12 11.90
C ASN A 144 3.94 -17.79 12.66
N LEU A 145 3.60 -16.71 11.96
CA LEU A 145 3.48 -15.35 12.48
C LEU A 145 2.01 -15.05 12.79
N PHE A 146 1.66 -14.99 14.08
CA PHE A 146 0.31 -14.61 14.53
C PHE A 146 0.06 -13.09 14.38
N ASP A 147 -1.13 -12.64 14.74
CA ASP A 147 -1.57 -11.27 14.43
C ASP A 147 -0.56 -10.22 14.92
N ASN A 148 -0.10 -9.34 14.01
CA ASN A 148 0.92 -8.31 14.24
C ASN A 148 2.29 -8.84 14.71
N ALA A 149 2.58 -10.13 14.53
CA ALA A 149 3.93 -10.65 14.71
C ALA A 149 4.82 -10.24 13.52
N GLU A 150 6.09 -9.96 13.79
CA GLU A 150 7.05 -9.57 12.75
C GLU A 150 8.40 -10.27 12.91
N ILE A 151 9.08 -10.48 11.79
CA ILE A 151 10.52 -10.69 11.75
C ILE A 151 11.18 -9.34 11.43
N LEU A 152 12.01 -8.83 12.33
CA LEU A 152 12.71 -7.55 12.15
C LEU A 152 14.13 -7.81 11.66
N ILE A 153 14.55 -7.18 10.56
CA ILE A 153 15.90 -7.29 10.01
C ILE A 153 16.58 -5.93 10.12
N ASP A 154 17.65 -5.85 10.92
CA ASP A 154 18.40 -4.62 11.17
C ASP A 154 19.08 -4.04 9.92
N ASP A 155 19.61 -2.83 10.09
CA ASP A 155 20.34 -2.12 9.06
C ASP A 155 21.61 -2.87 8.66
N ASN A 156 21.80 -3.03 7.35
CA ASN A 156 22.92 -3.77 6.76
C ASN A 156 23.05 -5.23 7.25
N VAL A 157 21.92 -5.86 7.60
CA VAL A 157 21.85 -7.28 7.98
C VAL A 157 21.20 -8.10 6.87
N THR A 158 21.71 -9.32 6.68
CA THR A 158 21.16 -10.34 5.78
C THR A 158 20.49 -11.45 6.58
N LEU A 159 19.17 -11.60 6.43
CA LEU A 159 18.48 -12.82 6.84
C LEU A 159 18.34 -13.75 5.64
N THR A 160 18.80 -14.99 5.77
CA THR A 160 18.57 -16.05 4.79
C THR A 160 17.56 -17.04 5.33
N LEU A 161 16.44 -17.23 4.64
CA LEU A 161 15.42 -18.23 4.94
C LEU A 161 15.57 -19.38 3.93
N ARG A 162 15.80 -20.61 4.41
CA ARG A 162 16.04 -21.78 3.55
C ARG A 162 15.08 -22.92 3.85
N ASN A 163 14.55 -23.56 2.80
CA ASN A 163 13.71 -24.76 2.89
C ASN A 163 12.58 -24.59 3.90
N ILE A 164 11.83 -23.50 3.81
CA ILE A 164 10.92 -23.07 4.86
C ILE A 164 9.62 -22.52 4.31
N VAL A 165 8.53 -22.68 5.08
CA VAL A 165 7.25 -22.03 4.81
C VAL A 165 7.06 -20.90 5.82
N ILE A 166 6.78 -19.69 5.33
CA ILE A 166 6.42 -18.56 6.17
C ILE A 166 4.92 -18.35 6.08
N ASN A 167 4.22 -18.61 7.18
CA ASN A 167 2.79 -18.38 7.30
C ASN A 167 2.58 -17.07 8.07
N SER A 168 1.92 -16.11 7.44
CA SER A 168 1.49 -14.88 8.11
C SER A 168 -0.02 -14.91 8.32
N SER A 169 -0.48 -14.30 9.41
CA SER A 169 -1.90 -14.03 9.68
C SER A 169 -2.18 -12.57 9.39
N LYS A 170 -2.67 -11.76 10.34
CA LYS A 170 -3.04 -10.35 10.13
C LYS A 170 -2.04 -9.36 10.71
N ASN A 171 -1.47 -8.52 9.85
CA ASN A 171 -0.67 -7.38 10.29
C ASN A 171 -1.35 -6.05 9.96
N GLY A 172 -1.13 -5.03 10.80
CA GLY A 172 -1.60 -3.67 10.53
C GLY A 172 -0.99 -3.08 9.26
N VAL A 173 -1.76 -2.26 8.54
CA VAL A 173 -1.28 -1.50 7.36
C VAL A 173 -0.01 -0.72 7.72
N GLY A 174 1.04 -0.85 6.90
CA GLY A 174 2.37 -0.26 7.14
C GLY A 174 3.32 -1.13 7.96
N ASN A 175 2.89 -2.33 8.35
CA ASN A 175 3.65 -3.21 9.23
C ASN A 175 3.82 -4.63 8.62
N PRO A 176 4.84 -4.86 7.78
CA PRO A 176 5.00 -6.16 7.11
C PRO A 176 5.38 -7.28 8.09
N ALA A 177 4.98 -8.50 7.76
CA ALA A 177 5.34 -9.70 8.51
C ALA A 177 6.86 -9.94 8.56
N ILE A 178 7.59 -9.48 7.54
CA ILE A 178 9.05 -9.40 7.56
C ILE A 178 9.45 -7.96 7.23
N LYS A 179 10.11 -7.29 8.16
CA LYS A 179 10.41 -5.86 8.10
C LYS A 179 11.91 -5.63 7.90
N LEU A 180 12.24 -5.10 6.73
CA LEU A 180 13.57 -4.59 6.42
C LEU A 180 13.67 -3.15 6.93
N THR A 181 14.53 -2.91 7.91
CA THR A 181 14.60 -1.60 8.60
C THR A 181 15.31 -0.50 7.78
N SER A 182 16.15 -0.90 6.82
CA SER A 182 16.96 0.02 6.01
C SER A 182 17.02 -0.39 4.53
N ASN A 183 17.52 0.51 3.68
CA ASN A 183 17.85 0.19 2.29
C ASN A 183 19.05 -0.77 2.13
N ARG A 184 19.81 -1.00 3.20
CA ARG A 184 20.94 -1.94 3.22
C ARG A 184 20.56 -3.33 3.74
N SER A 185 19.38 -3.46 4.34
CA SER A 185 18.86 -4.72 4.85
C SER A 185 18.56 -5.67 3.68
N LYS A 186 18.81 -6.96 3.86
CA LYS A 186 18.66 -7.97 2.81
C LYS A 186 17.87 -9.16 3.34
N LEU A 187 16.94 -9.64 2.51
CA LEU A 187 16.21 -10.88 2.73
C LEU A 187 16.53 -11.84 1.59
N ALA A 188 17.26 -12.91 1.88
CA ALA A 188 17.50 -14.00 0.95
C ALA A 188 16.48 -15.11 1.20
N LEU A 189 15.78 -15.52 0.14
CA LEU A 189 14.77 -16.56 0.13
C LEU A 189 15.31 -17.69 -0.73
N ASP A 190 15.47 -18.88 -0.14
CA ASP A 190 16.03 -20.05 -0.79
C ASP A 190 15.07 -21.23 -0.60
N ASN A 191 14.48 -21.74 -1.68
CA ASN A 191 13.47 -22.81 -1.61
C ASN A 191 12.38 -22.52 -0.56
N THR A 192 11.78 -21.33 -0.64
CA THR A 192 10.91 -20.77 0.40
C THR A 192 9.50 -20.51 -0.13
N VAL A 193 8.48 -20.82 0.67
CA VAL A 193 7.08 -20.49 0.37
C VAL A 193 6.60 -19.40 1.33
N LEU A 194 6.14 -18.27 0.77
CA LEU A 194 5.49 -17.19 1.51
C LEU A 194 3.97 -17.31 1.33
N SER A 195 3.30 -17.82 2.36
CA SER A 195 1.84 -17.95 2.42
C SER A 195 1.23 -16.65 2.95
N MET A 196 0.67 -15.86 2.03
CA MET A 196 0.21 -14.49 2.27
C MET A 196 -1.27 -14.47 2.68
N ALA A 197 -1.57 -14.44 3.98
CA ALA A 197 -2.92 -14.14 4.46
C ALA A 197 -3.27 -12.64 4.39
N ASN A 198 -2.27 -11.76 4.24
CA ASN A 198 -2.39 -10.33 3.99
C ASN A 198 -1.28 -9.86 3.03
N ASP A 199 -1.34 -8.61 2.58
CA ASP A 199 -0.30 -8.03 1.72
C ASP A 199 1.08 -8.05 2.40
N PHE A 200 2.09 -8.50 1.66
CA PHE A 200 3.49 -8.51 2.06
C PHE A 200 4.21 -7.28 1.49
N TYR A 201 4.66 -6.38 2.35
CA TYR A 201 5.28 -5.12 1.93
C TYR A 201 6.80 -5.19 1.97
N VAL A 202 7.45 -4.87 0.85
CA VAL A 202 8.90 -4.65 0.77
C VAL A 202 9.16 -3.17 0.61
N ASN A 203 9.14 -2.44 1.73
CA ASN A 203 9.24 -0.97 1.72
C ASN A 203 10.68 -0.46 1.57
N ARG A 204 11.65 -1.28 1.96
CA ARG A 204 13.08 -0.98 1.99
C ARG A 204 13.88 -2.25 1.76
N GLY A 205 15.17 -2.09 1.49
CA GLY A 205 16.10 -3.20 1.38
C GLY A 205 15.94 -4.01 0.11
N GLN A 206 16.53 -5.21 0.08
CA GLN A 206 16.65 -6.01 -1.13
C GLN A 206 16.20 -7.44 -0.87
N LEU A 207 15.54 -8.04 -1.86
CA LEU A 207 15.23 -9.46 -1.92
C LEU A 207 16.26 -10.18 -2.81
N PHE A 208 16.65 -11.38 -2.39
CA PHE A 208 17.47 -12.30 -3.18
C PHE A 208 16.74 -13.63 -3.31
N ILE A 209 16.39 -14.02 -4.54
CA ILE A 209 15.64 -15.23 -4.83
C ILE A 209 16.60 -16.32 -5.31
N HIS A 210 16.65 -17.41 -4.55
CA HIS A 210 17.45 -18.60 -4.79
C HIS A 210 16.56 -19.84 -4.93
N ASN A 211 16.84 -20.68 -5.92
CA ASN A 211 16.04 -21.85 -6.26
C ASN A 211 14.57 -21.46 -6.49
N ASP A 212 13.61 -22.23 -5.99
CA ASP A 212 12.19 -21.97 -6.19
C ASP A 212 11.60 -21.21 -4.99
N VAL A 213 11.15 -19.98 -5.22
CA VAL A 213 10.46 -19.18 -4.21
C VAL A 213 9.05 -18.87 -4.68
N SER A 214 8.06 -19.25 -3.88
CA SER A 214 6.65 -19.11 -4.23
C SER A 214 5.93 -18.17 -3.27
N PHE A 215 5.19 -17.24 -3.84
CA PHE A 215 4.20 -16.42 -3.15
C PHE A 215 2.82 -17.01 -3.44
N SER A 216 2.11 -17.41 -2.38
CA SER A 216 0.80 -18.05 -2.47
C SER A 216 -0.24 -17.34 -1.60
N GLY A 217 -1.52 -17.59 -1.86
CA GLY A 217 -2.66 -16.89 -1.23
C GLY A 217 -3.39 -15.98 -2.20
N THR A 218 -4.19 -15.04 -1.69
CA THR A 218 -4.99 -14.10 -2.51
C THR A 218 -4.60 -12.65 -2.31
N ASN A 219 -3.45 -12.40 -1.69
CA ASN A 219 -2.97 -11.07 -1.33
C ASN A 219 -1.77 -10.65 -2.18
N SER A 220 -1.28 -9.45 -1.92
CA SER A 220 -0.28 -8.80 -2.75
C SER A 220 1.14 -8.90 -2.17
N LEU A 221 2.13 -9.18 -3.01
CA LEU A 221 3.49 -8.70 -2.76
C LEU A 221 3.57 -7.25 -3.23
N VAL A 222 3.74 -6.31 -2.32
CA VAL A 222 3.86 -4.88 -2.63
C VAL A 222 5.32 -4.44 -2.51
N TYR A 223 5.97 -4.27 -3.65
CA TYR A 223 7.37 -3.86 -3.74
C TYR A 223 7.48 -2.33 -3.81
N GLN A 224 7.87 -1.69 -2.71
CA GLN A 224 8.06 -0.24 -2.61
C GLN A 224 9.52 0.19 -2.35
N SER A 225 10.44 -0.77 -2.23
CA SER A 225 11.84 -0.46 -2.01
C SER A 225 12.44 0.30 -3.20
N PRO A 226 13.21 1.38 -2.96
CA PRO A 226 13.97 2.05 -4.01
C PRO A 226 15.20 1.26 -4.45
N MET A 227 15.52 0.14 -3.78
CA MET A 227 16.67 -0.70 -4.11
C MET A 227 16.27 -1.80 -5.10
N PRO A 228 17.19 -2.28 -5.95
CA PRO A 228 16.92 -3.44 -6.80
C PRO A 228 16.98 -4.75 -6.00
N SER A 229 16.11 -5.69 -6.37
CA SER A 229 16.11 -7.09 -5.91
C SER A 229 16.47 -8.03 -7.05
N PHE A 230 16.88 -9.25 -6.71
CA PHE A 230 17.52 -10.16 -7.66
C PHE A 230 16.88 -11.54 -7.69
N ILE A 231 16.58 -12.03 -8.89
CA ILE A 231 16.35 -13.44 -9.16
C ILE A 231 17.67 -14.03 -9.65
N THR A 232 18.25 -14.94 -8.87
CA THR A 232 19.58 -15.47 -9.18
C THR A 232 19.53 -16.50 -10.30
N SER A 233 20.70 -16.94 -10.77
CA SER A 233 20.81 -17.94 -11.83
C SER A 233 20.07 -19.22 -11.44
N LYS A 234 19.35 -19.83 -12.39
CA LYS A 234 18.59 -21.08 -12.20
C LYS A 234 17.56 -21.02 -11.06
N SER A 235 17.03 -19.83 -10.80
CA SER A 235 16.05 -19.60 -9.75
C SER A 235 14.74 -19.08 -10.34
N THR A 236 13.64 -19.43 -9.68
CA THR A 236 12.28 -19.08 -10.09
C THR A 236 11.62 -18.27 -8.99
N LEU A 237 11.12 -17.09 -9.33
CA LEU A 237 10.14 -16.37 -8.51
C LEU A 237 8.74 -16.69 -9.04
N ASN A 238 7.94 -17.37 -8.23
CA ASN A 238 6.60 -17.85 -8.59
C ASN A 238 5.49 -17.09 -7.85
N PHE A 239 4.42 -16.75 -8.59
CA PHE A 239 3.19 -16.17 -8.07
C PHE A 239 2.00 -17.05 -8.43
N ASP A 240 1.33 -17.62 -7.42
CA ASP A 240 0.21 -18.55 -7.59
C ASP A 240 -1.14 -17.86 -7.85
N LEU A 241 -2.17 -18.67 -8.10
CA LEU A 241 -3.53 -18.24 -8.45
C LEU A 241 -4.09 -17.20 -7.47
N GLY A 242 -4.58 -16.09 -8.00
CA GLY A 242 -5.25 -15.04 -7.22
C GLY A 242 -4.32 -14.11 -6.45
N THR A 243 -2.99 -14.33 -6.50
CA THR A 243 -2.03 -13.38 -5.93
C THR A 243 -1.90 -12.11 -6.79
N THR A 244 -1.35 -11.05 -6.19
CA THR A 244 -0.97 -9.83 -6.91
C THR A 244 0.50 -9.51 -6.68
N PHE A 245 1.25 -9.25 -7.73
CA PHE A 245 2.58 -8.64 -7.65
C PHE A 245 2.48 -7.16 -7.99
N SER A 246 2.64 -6.28 -7.01
CA SER A 246 2.61 -4.83 -7.21
C SER A 246 4.01 -4.22 -7.12
N VAL A 247 4.43 -3.52 -8.17
CA VAL A 247 5.71 -2.79 -8.24
C VAL A 247 5.44 -1.30 -8.14
N CYS A 248 5.69 -0.74 -6.96
CA CYS A 248 5.42 0.63 -6.53
C CYS A 248 6.62 1.25 -5.78
N PRO A 249 7.84 1.25 -6.35
CA PRO A 249 9.03 1.76 -5.68
C PRO A 249 8.84 3.23 -5.26
N ALA A 250 9.10 3.52 -3.99
CA ALA A 250 9.07 4.88 -3.47
C ALA A 250 10.12 5.71 -4.22
N THR A 251 9.72 6.86 -4.77
CA THR A 251 10.66 7.76 -5.42
C THR A 251 11.66 8.30 -4.39
N PHE A 252 12.91 8.50 -4.80
CA PHE A 252 14.10 8.72 -3.95
C PHE A 252 14.03 9.88 -2.92
N THR A 253 12.95 10.65 -2.87
CA THR A 253 12.76 11.76 -1.91
C THR A 253 12.32 11.31 -0.51
N ASP A 254 11.88 10.07 -0.32
CA ASP A 254 11.39 9.55 0.97
C ASP A 254 12.47 8.87 1.84
N CYS A 255 13.74 8.88 1.41
CA CYS A 255 14.84 8.28 2.17
C CYS A 255 15.77 9.36 2.77
N PRO A 256 15.84 9.53 4.10
CA PRO A 256 16.63 10.59 4.73
C PRO A 256 18.16 10.40 4.70
N TYR A 257 18.71 9.38 4.02
CA TYR A 257 20.13 9.00 4.10
C TYR A 257 20.77 8.45 2.80
N SER A 258 20.60 9.08 1.63
CA SER A 258 21.32 8.61 0.41
C SER A 258 22.18 9.67 -0.27
N THR A 259 23.49 9.41 -0.27
CA THR A 259 24.52 10.03 -1.13
C THR A 259 24.94 9.06 -2.25
N PHE A 260 24.00 8.38 -2.91
CA PHE A 260 24.28 7.39 -3.98
C PHE A 260 23.41 7.60 -5.22
N PRO A 261 23.91 7.25 -6.43
CA PRO A 261 23.54 7.91 -7.68
C PRO A 261 22.19 7.47 -8.24
N THR A 262 21.56 8.44 -8.91
CA THR A 262 20.33 8.34 -9.69
C THR A 262 20.47 7.32 -10.83
N THR A 263 19.99 6.10 -10.66
CA THR A 263 19.78 5.23 -11.83
C THR A 263 18.38 5.51 -12.38
N THR A 264 18.34 6.14 -13.54
CA THR A 264 17.17 6.42 -14.40
C THR A 264 16.54 5.14 -14.98
N THR A 265 16.67 4.00 -14.31
CA THR A 265 16.28 2.69 -14.84
C THR A 265 15.21 2.08 -13.95
N ASN A 266 14.01 1.83 -14.50
CA ASN A 266 12.87 1.20 -13.82
C ASN A 266 13.05 -0.32 -13.60
N ASN A 267 14.30 -0.72 -13.32
CA ASN A 267 14.73 -2.11 -13.19
C ASN A 267 14.81 -2.48 -11.69
N PHE A 268 13.66 -2.74 -11.07
CA PHE A 268 13.59 -3.02 -9.63
C PHE A 268 13.69 -4.51 -9.30
N ILE A 269 13.41 -5.38 -10.26
CA ILE A 269 13.53 -6.83 -10.15
C ILE A 269 14.45 -7.31 -11.28
N LEU A 270 15.68 -7.64 -10.92
CA LEU A 270 16.74 -8.02 -11.85
C LEU A 270 16.85 -9.54 -11.93
N MET A 271 16.59 -10.08 -13.11
CA MET A 271 16.94 -11.46 -13.45
C MET A 271 18.44 -11.50 -13.80
N LYS A 272 19.19 -12.37 -13.14
CA LYS A 272 20.66 -12.39 -13.23
C LYS A 272 21.15 -12.81 -14.61
N ASP A 273 20.50 -13.79 -15.23
CA ASP A 273 20.81 -14.30 -16.56
C ASP A 273 19.60 -15.00 -17.20
N GLN A 274 19.78 -15.59 -18.39
CA GLN A 274 18.73 -16.30 -19.15
C GLN A 274 18.08 -17.46 -18.41
N THR A 275 18.71 -17.99 -17.35
CA THR A 275 18.18 -19.09 -16.54
C THR A 275 17.35 -18.62 -15.34
N SER A 276 17.36 -17.32 -15.04
CA SER A 276 16.47 -16.72 -14.04
C SER A 276 15.04 -16.61 -14.58
N GLN A 277 14.05 -16.93 -13.75
CA GLN A 277 12.66 -17.01 -14.19
C GLN A 277 11.71 -16.22 -13.27
N LEU A 278 10.77 -15.52 -13.90
CA LEU A 278 9.57 -15.00 -13.25
C LEU A 278 8.36 -15.78 -13.80
N TYR A 279 7.67 -16.51 -12.91
CA TYR A 279 6.52 -17.34 -13.25
C TYR A 279 5.25 -16.71 -12.68
N LEU A 280 4.32 -16.34 -13.57
CA LEU A 280 3.06 -15.69 -13.22
C LEU A 280 1.91 -16.65 -13.54
N ASN A 281 1.31 -17.22 -12.49
CA ASN A 281 0.28 -18.25 -12.60
C ASN A 281 -1.07 -17.76 -12.09
N GLY A 282 -1.99 -17.39 -12.98
CA GLY A 282 -3.35 -17.00 -12.57
C GLY A 282 -3.38 -15.75 -11.68
N CYS A 283 -2.38 -14.87 -11.77
CA CYS A 283 -2.13 -13.74 -10.88
C CYS A 283 -2.19 -12.39 -11.61
N SER A 284 -2.05 -11.29 -10.87
CA SER A 284 -1.97 -9.93 -11.44
C SER A 284 -0.58 -9.32 -11.25
N LEU A 285 -0.01 -8.71 -12.28
CA LEU A 285 1.16 -7.82 -12.17
C LEU A 285 0.69 -6.36 -12.30
N LEU A 286 0.90 -5.55 -11.27
CA LEU A 286 0.52 -4.13 -11.22
C LEU A 286 1.76 -3.24 -11.14
N THR A 287 1.80 -2.16 -11.92
CA THR A 287 2.85 -1.14 -11.84
C THR A 287 2.27 0.26 -11.64
N THR A 288 2.98 1.12 -10.90
CA THR A 288 2.58 2.52 -10.70
C THR A 288 3.10 3.45 -11.80
N LEU A 289 3.06 4.78 -11.58
CA LEU A 289 3.64 5.78 -12.48
C LEU A 289 5.16 5.66 -12.64
N THR A 290 5.82 4.70 -11.97
CA THR A 290 7.23 4.38 -12.19
C THR A 290 7.43 3.20 -13.16
N GLY A 291 6.37 2.54 -13.62
CA GLY A 291 6.45 1.38 -14.50
C GLY A 291 7.30 0.23 -13.93
N CYS A 292 7.66 -0.73 -14.79
CA CYS A 292 8.70 -1.71 -14.51
C CYS A 292 9.33 -2.22 -15.81
N ARG A 293 10.60 -2.61 -15.78
CA ARG A 293 11.28 -3.24 -16.92
C ARG A 293 11.98 -4.52 -16.50
N PHE A 294 11.80 -5.55 -17.32
CA PHE A 294 12.50 -6.84 -17.22
C PHE A 294 13.47 -6.97 -18.38
N THR A 295 14.76 -7.05 -18.10
CA THR A 295 15.79 -6.91 -19.14
C THR A 295 16.32 -8.21 -19.70
N THR A 296 16.24 -9.32 -18.95
CA THR A 296 16.77 -10.64 -19.33
C THR A 296 16.06 -11.74 -18.56
N GLY A 297 16.37 -13.01 -18.82
CA GLY A 297 15.74 -14.17 -18.17
C GLY A 297 14.53 -14.68 -18.95
N SER A 298 13.65 -15.41 -18.26
CA SER A 298 12.39 -15.90 -18.82
C SER A 298 11.18 -15.41 -18.02
N LEU A 299 10.20 -14.84 -18.71
CA LEU A 299 8.90 -14.48 -18.17
C LEU A 299 7.86 -15.48 -18.67
N LEU A 300 7.25 -16.22 -17.75
CA LEU A 300 6.31 -17.30 -18.06
C LEU A 300 4.92 -16.93 -17.57
N PHE A 301 3.93 -16.98 -18.46
CA PHE A 301 2.52 -16.77 -18.14
C PHE A 301 1.77 -18.10 -18.18
N ASP A 302 1.06 -18.39 -17.09
CA ASP A 302 0.21 -19.57 -16.93
C ASP A 302 -1.17 -19.17 -16.41
N ASN A 303 -2.21 -19.93 -16.77
CA ASN A 303 -3.60 -19.60 -16.50
C ASN A 303 -3.95 -18.15 -16.92
N LYS A 304 -4.91 -17.50 -16.24
CA LYS A 304 -5.30 -16.13 -16.53
C LYS A 304 -4.42 -15.13 -15.78
N VAL A 305 -3.52 -14.45 -16.48
CA VAL A 305 -2.65 -13.40 -15.93
C VAL A 305 -3.17 -12.02 -16.35
N SER A 306 -3.24 -11.08 -15.40
CA SER A 306 -3.59 -9.69 -15.68
C SER A 306 -2.36 -8.79 -15.55
N LEU A 307 -2.06 -7.98 -16.55
CA LEU A 307 -0.98 -7.00 -16.54
C LEU A 307 -1.59 -5.60 -16.48
N ASN A 308 -1.41 -4.89 -15.38
CA ASN A 308 -1.90 -3.54 -15.20
C ASN A 308 -0.74 -2.55 -15.06
N SER A 309 -0.69 -1.54 -15.94
CA SER A 309 0.25 -0.43 -15.77
C SER A 309 -0.46 0.90 -15.69
N ARG A 310 -0.02 1.75 -14.75
CA ARG A 310 -0.47 3.14 -14.66
C ARG A 310 0.21 4.03 -15.70
N ALA A 311 0.50 3.50 -16.89
CA ALA A 311 1.13 4.26 -17.96
C ALA A 311 0.32 5.51 -18.30
N SER A 312 0.95 6.69 -18.24
CA SER A 312 0.26 7.92 -18.65
C SER A 312 0.15 7.91 -20.16
N PHE A 313 -1.06 7.81 -20.68
CA PHE A 313 -1.35 8.16 -22.05
C PHE A 313 -1.36 9.69 -22.20
N ASP A 314 -0.86 10.22 -23.31
CA ASP A 314 -1.08 11.63 -23.65
C ASP A 314 -2.49 11.78 -24.24
N LEU A 315 -3.06 12.98 -24.17
CA LEU A 315 -4.34 13.26 -24.80
C LEU A 315 -4.18 13.26 -26.32
N ALA A 316 -5.22 12.83 -27.01
CA ALA A 316 -5.22 12.81 -28.46
C ALA A 316 -4.97 14.22 -29.04
N SER A 317 -4.02 14.36 -29.98
CA SER A 317 -3.61 15.64 -30.58
C SER A 317 -4.73 16.28 -31.43
N THR A 318 -4.57 17.55 -31.82
CA THR A 318 -5.52 18.42 -32.56
C THR A 318 -6.11 17.86 -33.88
N THR A 319 -5.73 16.66 -34.31
CA THR A 319 -6.33 15.92 -35.44
C THR A 319 -7.48 15.00 -35.03
N THR A 320 -7.65 14.73 -33.73
CA THR A 320 -8.77 13.98 -33.14
C THR A 320 -9.29 14.70 -31.89
N THR A 321 -10.59 14.59 -31.59
CA THR A 321 -11.18 15.27 -30.43
C THR A 321 -10.67 14.61 -29.13
N PRO A 322 -9.90 15.29 -28.26
CA PRO A 322 -9.28 14.68 -27.07
C PRO A 322 -10.29 14.25 -26.03
N ILE A 323 -11.46 14.88 -26.00
CA ILE A 323 -12.56 14.55 -25.09
C ILE A 323 -13.83 14.35 -25.91
N THR A 324 -14.55 13.27 -25.67
CA THR A 324 -15.82 12.95 -26.36
C THR A 324 -16.94 12.75 -25.37
N PHE A 325 -18.09 13.40 -25.58
CA PHE A 325 -19.28 13.14 -24.76
C PHE A 325 -19.79 11.70 -24.99
N ILE A 326 -20.08 10.98 -23.90
CA ILE A 326 -20.57 9.59 -23.97
C ILE A 326 -22.06 9.53 -23.63
N THR A 327 -22.44 9.96 -22.43
CA THR A 327 -23.80 9.81 -21.94
C THR A 327 -24.13 10.79 -20.82
N SER A 328 -25.41 10.90 -20.49
CA SER A 328 -25.88 11.66 -19.35
C SER A 328 -27.10 11.02 -18.70
N GLN A 329 -27.26 11.24 -17.40
CA GLN A 329 -28.35 10.68 -16.60
C GLN A 329 -28.91 11.75 -15.66
N SER A 330 -30.24 11.79 -15.46
CA SER A 330 -30.87 12.67 -14.47
C SER A 330 -30.82 12.04 -13.07
N THR A 331 -30.62 12.87 -12.04
CA THR A 331 -30.42 12.46 -10.63
C THR A 331 -31.60 12.82 -9.72
N GLU A 332 -32.76 13.10 -10.32
CA GLU A 332 -34.03 13.42 -9.65
C GLU A 332 -34.05 14.71 -8.81
N ALA A 333 -32.88 15.28 -8.51
CA ALA A 333 -32.65 16.55 -7.84
C ALA A 333 -31.28 17.11 -8.24
N ASN A 334 -31.05 18.41 -8.00
CA ASN A 334 -29.85 19.15 -8.37
C ASN A 334 -28.54 18.49 -7.88
N ALA A 335 -27.79 17.88 -8.80
CA ALA A 335 -26.54 17.20 -8.49
C ALA A 335 -25.46 18.21 -8.08
N HIS A 336 -24.99 18.10 -6.83
CA HIS A 336 -23.98 18.99 -6.27
C HIS A 336 -22.57 18.41 -6.41
N ALA A 337 -22.38 17.14 -6.07
CA ALA A 337 -21.07 16.51 -6.08
C ALA A 337 -21.14 15.10 -6.67
N ILE A 338 -20.02 14.67 -7.25
CA ILE A 338 -19.87 13.39 -7.94
C ILE A 338 -18.51 12.80 -7.63
N ALA A 339 -18.44 11.49 -7.37
CA ALA A 339 -17.19 10.78 -7.13
C ALA A 339 -17.22 9.37 -7.72
N TRP A 340 -16.18 9.02 -8.47
CA TRP A 340 -15.95 7.65 -8.93
C TRP A 340 -15.50 6.74 -7.79
N SER A 341 -15.95 5.49 -7.82
CA SER A 341 -15.40 4.45 -6.96
C SER A 341 -13.94 4.16 -7.33
N PRO A 342 -13.09 3.69 -6.39
CA PRO A 342 -11.68 3.40 -6.65
C PRO A 342 -11.43 2.32 -7.70
N ASP A 343 -12.43 1.50 -8.02
CA ASP A 343 -12.39 0.50 -9.08
C ASP A 343 -13.01 0.98 -10.42
N GLY A 344 -13.45 2.23 -10.50
CA GLY A 344 -14.01 2.84 -11.71
C GLY A 344 -15.38 2.33 -12.14
N ARG A 345 -16.01 1.41 -11.40
CA ARG A 345 -17.28 0.76 -11.80
C ARG A 345 -18.52 1.50 -11.37
N PHE A 346 -18.41 2.37 -10.36
CA PHE A 346 -19.54 3.06 -9.76
C PHE A 346 -19.28 4.57 -9.62
N VAL A 347 -20.36 5.32 -9.57
CA VAL A 347 -20.36 6.77 -9.34
C VAL A 347 -21.35 7.07 -8.22
N ALA A 348 -20.88 7.73 -7.16
CA ALA A 348 -21.74 8.27 -6.12
C ALA A 348 -22.05 9.73 -6.43
N VAL A 349 -23.31 10.14 -6.23
CA VAL A 349 -23.79 11.49 -6.49
C VAL A 349 -24.61 11.97 -5.30
N THR A 350 -24.26 13.12 -4.76
CA THR A 350 -25.11 13.83 -3.80
C THR A 350 -25.80 15.00 -4.47
N SER A 351 -27.09 15.17 -4.17
CA SER A 351 -27.90 16.32 -4.56
C SER A 351 -28.36 17.12 -3.34
N ALA A 352 -29.29 18.07 -3.51
CA ALA A 352 -29.88 18.75 -2.37
C ALA A 352 -30.69 17.82 -1.45
N SER A 353 -31.17 16.67 -1.92
CA SER A 353 -32.11 15.82 -1.15
C SER A 353 -31.82 14.32 -1.22
N ASN A 354 -30.83 13.89 -1.99
CA ASN A 354 -30.52 12.47 -2.12
C ASN A 354 -29.02 12.16 -2.27
N LEU A 355 -28.66 10.93 -1.90
CA LEU A 355 -27.46 10.22 -2.34
C LEU A 355 -27.90 9.06 -3.23
N GLN A 356 -27.35 9.01 -4.43
CA GLN A 356 -27.59 7.96 -5.42
C GLN A 356 -26.25 7.36 -5.86
N VAL A 357 -26.26 6.08 -6.20
CA VAL A 357 -25.11 5.39 -6.79
C VAL A 357 -25.52 4.83 -8.14
N TYR A 358 -24.66 5.02 -9.14
CA TYR A 358 -24.84 4.51 -10.49
C TYR A 358 -23.69 3.55 -10.82
N SER A 359 -23.98 2.40 -11.39
CA SER A 359 -22.97 1.62 -12.12
C SER A 359 -22.76 2.21 -13.50
N PHE A 360 -21.55 2.09 -14.02
CA PHE A 360 -21.17 2.53 -15.35
C PHE A 360 -20.43 1.41 -16.09
N ASN A 361 -20.84 1.13 -17.33
CA ASN A 361 -20.27 0.07 -18.16
C ASN A 361 -19.42 0.59 -19.33
N GLY A 362 -19.06 1.88 -19.32
CA GLY A 362 -18.39 2.54 -20.45
C GLY A 362 -19.33 3.29 -21.40
N LEU A 363 -20.64 3.02 -21.35
CA LEU A 363 -21.62 3.60 -22.27
C LEU A 363 -22.84 4.23 -21.58
N THR A 364 -23.35 3.57 -20.54
CA THR A 364 -24.61 3.96 -19.89
C THR A 364 -24.49 3.90 -18.37
N PHE A 365 -25.27 4.74 -17.71
CA PHE A 365 -25.49 4.66 -16.27
C PHE A 365 -26.69 3.76 -15.95
N THR A 366 -26.55 2.96 -14.89
CA THR A 366 -27.66 2.23 -14.28
C THR A 366 -27.68 2.55 -12.80
N GLN A 367 -28.77 3.09 -12.27
CA GLN A 367 -28.87 3.33 -10.83
C GLN A 367 -28.85 1.99 -10.08
N VAL A 368 -28.06 1.93 -9.01
CA VAL A 368 -27.92 0.74 -8.17
C VAL A 368 -28.13 1.08 -6.70
N GLY A 369 -28.65 0.11 -5.95
CA GLY A 369 -29.00 0.29 -4.54
C GLY A 369 -30.17 1.24 -4.31
N SER A 370 -30.48 1.45 -3.03
CA SER A 370 -31.54 2.35 -2.59
C SER A 370 -31.08 3.81 -2.60
N THR A 371 -31.93 4.72 -3.07
CA THR A 371 -31.75 6.17 -2.86
C THR A 371 -31.79 6.48 -1.37
N VAL A 372 -30.78 7.17 -0.85
CA VAL A 372 -30.77 7.68 0.52
C VAL A 372 -31.31 9.10 0.49
N SER A 373 -32.45 9.38 1.12
CA SER A 373 -33.10 10.71 1.12
C SER A 373 -33.42 11.24 2.52
N SER A 374 -33.63 10.37 3.51
CA SER A 374 -34.07 10.76 4.86
C SER A 374 -33.07 11.64 5.61
N GLU A 375 -31.79 11.57 5.25
CA GLU A 375 -30.71 12.24 5.95
C GLU A 375 -30.04 13.34 5.12
N ILE A 376 -30.40 13.54 3.85
CA ILE A 376 -29.72 14.51 2.97
C ILE A 376 -30.50 15.82 2.93
N ASN A 377 -29.84 16.89 3.35
CA ASN A 377 -30.33 18.26 3.21
C ASN A 377 -29.17 19.16 2.79
N GLN A 378 -29.12 19.47 1.50
CA GLN A 378 -27.99 20.13 0.84
C GLN A 378 -26.68 19.33 0.96
N GLY A 379 -26.63 18.14 0.36
CA GLY A 379 -25.38 17.37 0.26
C GLY A 379 -24.32 18.18 -0.48
N ARG A 380 -23.20 18.52 0.17
CA ARG A 380 -22.18 19.43 -0.40
C ARG A 380 -21.03 18.70 -1.08
N THR A 381 -20.67 17.53 -0.57
CA THR A 381 -19.60 16.69 -1.11
C THR A 381 -19.96 15.22 -0.97
N VAL A 382 -19.33 14.39 -1.80
CA VAL A 382 -19.40 12.93 -1.73
C VAL A 382 -18.02 12.37 -2.06
N THR A 383 -17.58 11.37 -1.30
CA THR A 383 -16.29 10.71 -1.54
C THR A 383 -16.34 9.24 -1.14
N TRP A 384 -15.66 8.41 -1.92
CA TRP A 384 -15.47 7.00 -1.62
C TRP A 384 -14.29 6.80 -0.67
N SER A 385 -14.35 5.77 0.18
CA SER A 385 -13.18 5.24 0.84
C SER A 385 -12.21 4.64 -0.18
N PRO A 386 -10.89 4.62 0.07
CA PRO A 386 -9.90 4.07 -0.87
C PRO A 386 -10.11 2.59 -1.24
N ASP A 387 -10.72 1.81 -0.36
CA ASP A 387 -11.09 0.41 -0.61
C ASP A 387 -12.45 0.25 -1.34
N GLY A 388 -13.19 1.35 -1.54
CA GLY A 388 -14.50 1.40 -2.18
C GLY A 388 -15.61 0.69 -1.39
N ARG A 389 -15.42 0.43 -0.09
CA ARG A 389 -16.43 -0.18 0.78
C ARG A 389 -17.32 0.84 1.48
N PHE A 390 -16.96 2.12 1.47
CA PHE A 390 -17.71 3.16 2.15
C PHE A 390 -17.84 4.42 1.29
N ILE A 391 -18.92 5.17 1.53
CA ILE A 391 -19.21 6.47 0.93
C ILE A 391 -19.42 7.45 2.07
N ALA A 392 -18.70 8.57 2.06
CA ALA A 392 -18.90 9.67 2.99
C ALA A 392 -19.50 10.88 2.28
N PHE A 393 -20.35 11.62 3.00
CA PHE A 393 -20.86 12.91 2.55
C PHE A 393 -21.07 13.86 3.73
N VAL A 394 -21.27 15.14 3.42
CA VAL A 394 -21.63 16.16 4.41
C VAL A 394 -22.82 17.00 3.96
N ASN A 395 -23.61 17.45 4.94
CA ASN A 395 -24.76 18.31 4.73
C ASN A 395 -24.56 19.68 5.36
N SER A 396 -24.74 20.75 4.58
CA SER A 396 -24.76 22.12 5.10
C SER A 396 -26.20 22.62 5.20
N GLY A 397 -26.91 22.23 6.26
CA GLY A 397 -28.23 22.79 6.56
C GLY A 397 -28.12 24.07 7.38
N ASN A 398 -28.70 25.18 6.91
CA ASN A 398 -28.63 26.46 7.61
C ASN A 398 -29.26 26.44 9.03
N ASN A 399 -30.11 25.45 9.37
CA ASN A 399 -30.95 25.55 10.56
C ASN A 399 -31.20 24.28 11.41
N THR A 400 -30.83 23.03 11.06
CA THR A 400 -31.08 21.90 11.99
C THR A 400 -30.34 20.55 11.79
N SER A 401 -29.67 20.27 10.67
CA SER A 401 -29.05 18.94 10.46
C SER A 401 -27.65 19.03 9.83
N ASN A 402 -26.67 19.56 10.57
CA ASN A 402 -25.26 19.39 10.22
C ASN A 402 -24.91 17.91 10.40
N VAL A 403 -24.61 17.21 9.32
CA VAL A 403 -24.33 15.77 9.35
C VAL A 403 -23.03 15.51 8.61
N VAL A 404 -22.20 14.67 9.21
CA VAL A 404 -21.15 13.90 8.54
C VAL A 404 -21.61 12.46 8.60
N ALA A 405 -21.90 11.88 7.44
CA ALA A 405 -22.43 10.52 7.35
C ALA A 405 -21.49 9.64 6.55
N VAL A 406 -21.41 8.38 6.97
CA VAL A 406 -20.74 7.30 6.23
C VAL A 406 -21.73 6.18 6.02
N TYR A 407 -21.79 5.71 4.77
CA TYR A 407 -22.57 4.55 4.38
C TYR A 407 -21.62 3.46 3.93
N SER A 408 -21.86 2.22 4.38
CA SER A 408 -21.21 1.07 3.76
C SER A 408 -21.85 0.79 2.40
N PHE A 409 -21.03 0.36 1.46
CA PHE A 409 -21.41 -0.01 0.10
C PHE A 409 -20.96 -1.45 -0.16
N ASN A 410 -21.93 -2.35 -0.32
CA ASN A 410 -21.64 -3.73 -0.69
C ASN A 410 -21.64 -3.90 -2.21
N LYS A 411 -20.54 -4.41 -2.77
CA LYS A 411 -20.35 -4.62 -4.22
C LYS A 411 -21.01 -5.92 -4.74
N THR A 412 -22.03 -6.45 -4.05
CA THR A 412 -22.79 -7.63 -4.46
C THR A 412 -23.57 -7.38 -5.77
N SER A 413 -24.15 -8.45 -6.34
CA SER A 413 -25.07 -8.34 -7.49
C SER A 413 -26.26 -7.40 -7.23
N THR A 414 -26.61 -7.19 -5.96
CA THR A 414 -27.53 -6.16 -5.49
C THR A 414 -26.81 -5.19 -4.55
N PRO A 415 -26.27 -4.07 -5.05
CA PRO A 415 -25.60 -3.10 -4.19
C PRO A 415 -26.55 -2.53 -3.16
N THR A 416 -26.10 -2.35 -1.92
CA THR A 416 -26.90 -1.82 -0.80
C THR A 416 -26.11 -0.77 -0.03
N LEU A 417 -26.82 0.22 0.50
CA LEU A 417 -26.28 1.29 1.33
C LEU A 417 -26.79 1.11 2.76
N PHE A 418 -25.87 1.01 3.73
CA PHE A 418 -26.23 0.97 5.15
C PHE A 418 -25.57 2.12 5.91
N SER A 419 -26.37 2.90 6.64
CA SER A 419 -25.87 3.97 7.51
C SER A 419 -25.01 3.38 8.63
N MET A 420 -23.79 3.90 8.79
CA MET A 420 -22.86 3.57 9.87
C MET A 420 -23.03 4.50 11.07
N GLY A 421 -24.19 5.18 11.20
CA GLY A 421 -24.48 6.11 12.28
C GLY A 421 -23.95 7.52 12.04
N ASN A 422 -24.62 8.51 12.66
CA ASN A 422 -24.28 9.93 12.58
C ASN A 422 -23.39 10.33 13.76
N SER A 423 -22.33 11.09 13.51
CA SER A 423 -21.58 11.73 14.60
C SER A 423 -22.24 13.06 14.96
N ALA A 424 -22.36 13.35 16.26
CA ALA A 424 -22.64 14.70 16.73
C ALA A 424 -21.46 15.59 16.34
N VAL A 425 -21.62 16.36 15.25
CA VAL A 425 -20.60 17.29 14.81
C VAL A 425 -20.46 18.43 15.80
N SER A 426 -19.22 18.81 16.11
CA SER A 426 -18.94 19.89 17.06
C SER A 426 -18.80 21.26 16.39
N GLY A 427 -18.88 21.32 15.05
CA GLY A 427 -18.84 22.53 14.24
C GLY A 427 -20.13 22.77 13.43
N SER A 428 -20.28 24.00 12.92
CA SER A 428 -21.42 24.43 12.11
C SER A 428 -21.07 24.61 10.63
N GLY A 429 -21.97 24.15 9.76
CA GLY A 429 -21.83 24.22 8.30
C GLY A 429 -20.70 23.33 7.77
N PRO A 430 -20.74 22.00 7.96
CA PRO A 430 -19.76 21.12 7.33
C PRO A 430 -19.90 21.26 5.81
N TYR A 431 -18.78 21.52 5.13
CA TYR A 431 -18.80 21.97 3.74
C TYR A 431 -18.09 21.02 2.79
N TRP A 432 -16.98 20.44 3.24
CA TRP A 432 -16.20 19.48 2.46
C TRP A 432 -15.65 18.39 3.36
N CYS A 433 -15.55 17.16 2.85
CA CYS A 433 -14.88 16.05 3.51
C CYS A 433 -13.93 15.31 2.56
N SER A 434 -12.92 14.65 3.12
CA SER A 434 -11.92 13.88 2.40
C SER A 434 -11.50 12.67 3.23
N TRP A 435 -11.42 11.50 2.61
CA TRP A 435 -10.87 10.29 3.24
C TRP A 435 -9.36 10.34 3.31
N SER A 436 -8.80 9.75 4.37
CA SER A 436 -7.39 9.41 4.38
C SER A 436 -7.08 8.30 3.36
N PRO A 437 -5.88 8.28 2.73
CA PRO A 437 -5.45 7.25 1.78
C PRO A 437 -5.46 5.83 2.34
N ASP A 438 -5.31 5.67 3.66
CA ASP A 438 -5.40 4.39 4.36
C ASP A 438 -6.85 3.98 4.72
N GLY A 439 -7.83 4.85 4.44
CA GLY A 439 -9.26 4.63 4.71
C GLY A 439 -9.67 4.65 6.19
N ARG A 440 -8.77 4.97 7.12
CA ARG A 440 -9.03 4.93 8.56
C ARG A 440 -9.68 6.21 9.10
N TYR A 441 -9.61 7.31 8.36
CA TYR A 441 -10.03 8.62 8.82
C TYR A 441 -10.79 9.41 7.76
N ILE A 442 -11.62 10.34 8.23
CA ILE A 442 -12.25 11.37 7.40
C ILE A 442 -11.93 12.73 8.01
N ALA A 443 -11.40 13.64 7.19
CA ALA A 443 -11.23 15.03 7.54
C ALA A 443 -12.41 15.86 7.02
N VAL A 444 -12.92 16.79 7.83
CA VAL A 444 -14.06 17.65 7.52
C VAL A 444 -13.71 19.10 7.85
N VAL A 445 -14.07 20.02 6.95
CA VAL A 445 -14.01 21.46 7.22
C VAL A 445 -15.41 22.05 7.43
N TYR A 446 -15.49 22.97 8.39
CA TYR A 446 -16.72 23.64 8.80
C TYR A 446 -16.66 25.13 8.43
N TYR A 447 -17.45 25.50 7.43
CA TYR A 447 -17.47 26.83 6.82
C TYR A 447 -17.75 27.94 7.83
N GLN A 448 -18.72 27.74 8.73
CA GLN A 448 -19.13 28.79 9.68
C GLN A 448 -18.26 28.81 10.94
N SER A 449 -17.76 27.64 11.36
CA SER A 449 -16.96 27.51 12.59
C SER A 449 -15.46 27.68 12.40
N ASN A 450 -14.97 27.86 11.16
CA ASN A 450 -13.53 27.99 10.85
C ASN A 450 -12.71 26.84 11.47
N LYS A 451 -13.16 25.61 11.23
CA LYS A 451 -12.68 24.43 11.94
C LYS A 451 -12.37 23.29 10.98
N LEU A 452 -11.30 22.56 11.29
CA LEU A 452 -10.94 21.25 10.76
C LEU A 452 -11.21 20.21 11.86
N GLU A 453 -11.92 19.14 11.53
CA GLU A 453 -12.19 18.00 12.42
C GLU A 453 -11.84 16.69 11.71
N ILE A 454 -11.28 15.73 12.46
CA ILE A 454 -10.89 14.41 11.97
C ILE A 454 -11.72 13.37 12.72
N PHE A 455 -12.33 12.48 11.95
CA PHE A 455 -13.15 11.38 12.43
C PHE A 455 -12.47 10.03 12.17
N SER A 456 -12.58 9.10 13.10
CA SER A 456 -12.20 7.69 12.91
C SER A 456 -13.35 6.89 12.30
N THR A 457 -13.04 6.01 11.36
CA THR A 457 -13.98 5.14 10.66
C THR A 457 -13.91 3.67 11.10
N GLY A 458 -13.03 3.35 12.06
CA GLY A 458 -12.77 1.98 12.52
C GLY A 458 -13.80 1.37 13.49
N THR A 459 -14.80 2.15 13.92
CA THR A 459 -15.86 1.72 14.85
C THR A 459 -17.22 1.67 14.16
N SER A 460 -18.22 1.05 14.79
CA SER A 460 -19.60 1.02 14.29
C SER A 460 -20.27 2.39 14.17
N ASN A 461 -19.63 3.45 14.69
CA ASN A 461 -20.05 4.85 14.57
C ASN A 461 -18.84 5.73 14.22
N LEU A 462 -19.08 6.84 13.51
CA LEU A 462 -18.09 7.92 13.32
C LEU A 462 -17.77 8.61 14.64
N THR A 463 -16.49 8.64 15.02
CA THR A 463 -16.03 9.28 16.26
C THR A 463 -15.06 10.41 15.94
N SER A 464 -15.32 11.61 16.47
CA SER A 464 -14.36 12.72 16.40
C SER A 464 -13.16 12.39 17.28
N ILE A 465 -11.96 12.44 16.71
CA ILE A 465 -10.71 12.06 17.39
C ILE A 465 -9.68 13.19 17.48
N GLY A 466 -9.84 14.25 16.68
CA GLY A 466 -8.92 15.38 16.63
C GLY A 466 -9.56 16.56 15.92
N ASN A 467 -9.20 17.78 16.33
CA ASN A 467 -9.68 18.98 15.68
C ASN A 467 -8.74 20.17 15.92
N THR A 468 -8.85 21.19 15.06
CA THR A 468 -8.05 22.41 15.12
C THR A 468 -8.73 23.56 14.37
N SER A 469 -8.34 24.79 14.64
CA SER A 469 -8.85 25.98 13.95
C SER A 469 -8.19 26.15 12.58
N THR A 470 -8.97 26.59 11.59
CA THR A 470 -8.49 26.98 10.27
C THR A 470 -8.43 28.51 10.14
N GLY A 471 -8.06 29.00 8.96
CA GLY A 471 -8.43 30.34 8.51
C GLY A 471 -9.94 30.51 8.38
N THR A 472 -10.37 31.71 7.98
CA THR A 472 -11.80 32.04 7.91
C THR A 472 -12.46 31.48 6.65
N THR A 473 -13.67 30.94 6.84
CA THR A 473 -14.54 30.28 5.84
C THR A 473 -13.81 29.20 5.02
N PRO A 474 -13.40 28.08 5.65
CA PRO A 474 -12.82 26.96 4.93
C PRO A 474 -13.87 26.30 4.03
N ILE A 475 -13.49 26.02 2.79
CA ILE A 475 -14.41 25.63 1.70
C ILE A 475 -13.97 24.38 0.93
N SER A 476 -12.71 23.97 1.04
CA SER A 476 -12.21 22.77 0.36
C SER A 476 -11.06 22.16 1.15
N ILE A 477 -10.96 20.84 1.11
CA ILE A 477 -9.95 20.06 1.82
C ILE A 477 -9.49 18.87 0.98
N SER A 478 -8.20 18.56 1.04
CA SER A 478 -7.63 17.36 0.43
C SER A 478 -6.50 16.81 1.28
N TRP A 479 -6.54 15.49 1.51
CA TRP A 479 -5.43 14.73 2.06
C TRP A 479 -4.27 14.66 1.07
N SER A 480 -3.04 14.68 1.59
CA SER A 480 -1.85 14.28 0.82
C SER A 480 -1.87 12.77 0.57
N PRO A 481 -1.38 12.30 -0.59
CA PRO A 481 -1.30 10.86 -0.88
C PRO A 481 -0.50 10.02 0.14
N ASP A 482 0.56 10.57 0.77
CA ASP A 482 1.35 9.86 1.81
C ASP A 482 0.65 9.76 3.17
N GLY A 483 -0.43 10.49 3.33
CA GLY A 483 -1.21 10.48 4.54
C GLY A 483 -0.75 11.36 5.70
N LYS A 484 0.26 12.20 5.49
CA LYS A 484 0.86 12.98 6.58
C LYS A 484 0.36 14.42 6.66
N TYR A 485 -0.28 14.91 5.61
CA TYR A 485 -0.71 16.30 5.49
C TYR A 485 -2.14 16.47 4.99
N LEU A 486 -2.69 17.64 5.29
CA LEU A 486 -3.99 18.12 4.84
C LEU A 486 -3.85 19.53 4.27
N ALA A 487 -4.34 19.75 3.05
CA ALA A 487 -4.47 21.08 2.48
C ALA A 487 -5.88 21.59 2.72
N VAL A 488 -5.99 22.78 3.31
CA VAL A 488 -7.26 23.46 3.56
C VAL A 488 -7.28 24.78 2.81
N LEU A 489 -8.31 24.96 2.00
CA LEU A 489 -8.58 26.19 1.26
C LEU A 489 -9.54 27.07 2.05
N ASN A 490 -9.11 28.29 2.38
CA ASN A 490 -9.92 29.25 3.14
C ASN A 490 -10.33 30.42 2.23
N ASN A 491 -11.63 30.60 2.03
CA ASN A 491 -12.18 31.63 1.16
C ASN A 491 -12.03 33.03 1.76
N GLY A 492 -12.44 33.21 3.00
CA GLY A 492 -12.56 34.51 3.63
C GLY A 492 -11.22 35.10 4.05
N SER A 493 -10.23 34.25 4.32
CA SER A 493 -8.87 34.69 4.60
C SER A 493 -7.97 34.63 3.38
N THR A 494 -8.47 34.10 2.24
CA THR A 494 -7.69 33.93 1.00
C THR A 494 -6.36 33.22 1.24
N THR A 495 -6.41 32.06 1.92
CA THR A 495 -5.21 31.27 2.25
C THR A 495 -5.33 29.80 1.85
N LEU A 496 -4.20 29.23 1.43
CA LEU A 496 -3.96 27.79 1.36
C LEU A 496 -3.15 27.40 2.61
N GLN A 497 -3.75 26.64 3.51
CA GLN A 497 -3.12 26.17 4.74
C GLN A 497 -2.76 24.69 4.65
N ILE A 498 -1.60 24.32 5.18
CA ILE A 498 -1.15 22.94 5.32
C ILE A 498 -1.15 22.55 6.79
N PHE A 499 -1.82 21.45 7.10
CA PHE A 499 -1.84 20.83 8.42
C PHE A 499 -1.02 19.54 8.42
N ASN A 500 -0.21 19.32 9.45
CA ASN A 500 0.38 18.01 9.73
C ASN A 500 -0.63 17.17 10.50
N VAL A 501 -0.85 15.95 10.01
CA VAL A 501 -1.77 14.96 10.58
C VAL A 501 -1.10 13.60 10.82
N SER A 502 0.23 13.57 10.91
CA SER A 502 0.98 12.37 11.33
C SER A 502 0.54 11.89 12.72
N THR A 503 -0.01 12.79 13.54
CA THR A 503 -0.75 12.48 14.76
C THR A 503 -2.18 13.01 14.61
N VAL A 504 -3.08 12.18 14.07
CA VAL A 504 -4.47 12.54 13.73
C VAL A 504 -5.30 13.08 14.89
N THR A 505 -4.93 12.78 16.14
CA THR A 505 -5.62 13.30 17.34
C THR A 505 -5.24 14.74 17.66
N ALA A 506 -4.16 15.26 17.08
CA ALA A 506 -3.65 16.60 17.30
C ALA A 506 -3.22 17.26 15.97
N PRO A 507 -4.15 17.50 15.03
CA PRO A 507 -3.83 18.16 13.78
C PRO A 507 -3.31 19.58 14.03
N SER A 508 -2.23 19.96 13.37
CA SER A 508 -1.58 21.26 13.59
C SER A 508 -1.21 21.95 12.29
N ALA A 509 -1.47 23.26 12.20
CA ALA A 509 -1.07 24.05 11.03
C ALA A 509 0.45 24.20 11.00
N VAL A 510 1.07 23.83 9.87
CA VAL A 510 2.53 23.85 9.67
C VAL A 510 2.97 24.76 8.54
N GLY A 511 2.06 25.14 7.64
CA GLY A 511 2.34 26.06 6.54
C GLY A 511 1.11 26.85 6.13
N SER A 512 1.31 28.06 5.61
CA SER A 512 0.23 28.88 5.05
C SER A 512 0.77 29.83 4.00
N THR A 513 0.05 29.92 2.87
CA THR A 513 0.38 30.81 1.75
C THR A 513 -0.85 31.64 1.39
N SER A 514 -0.67 32.94 1.20
CA SER A 514 -1.69 33.83 0.65
C SER A 514 -1.91 33.51 -0.83
N ILE A 515 -3.17 33.46 -1.24
CA ILE A 515 -3.57 33.09 -2.61
C ILE A 515 -4.49 34.15 -3.21
N SER A 516 -4.74 34.05 -4.51
CA SER A 516 -5.66 34.95 -5.24
C SER A 516 -7.08 34.89 -4.65
N SER A 517 -7.85 35.97 -4.82
CA SER A 517 -9.22 36.08 -4.28
C SER A 517 -10.18 35.03 -4.83
N SER A 518 -11.31 34.84 -4.14
CA SER A 518 -12.37 33.89 -4.52
C SER A 518 -11.90 32.45 -4.77
N PRO A 519 -11.03 31.86 -3.94
CA PRO A 519 -10.70 30.45 -4.09
C PRO A 519 -11.96 29.60 -3.84
N TRP A 520 -12.08 28.44 -4.49
CA TRP A 520 -13.30 27.64 -4.45
C TRP A 520 -13.09 26.13 -4.31
N ALA A 521 -12.15 25.56 -5.06
CA ALA A 521 -11.83 24.13 -4.98
C ALA A 521 -10.32 23.91 -5.02
N LEU A 522 -9.83 22.91 -4.30
CA LEU A 522 -8.46 22.43 -4.44
C LEU A 522 -8.39 20.93 -4.75
N ALA A 523 -7.27 20.50 -5.30
CA ALA A 523 -6.93 19.09 -5.46
C ALA A 523 -5.42 18.88 -5.28
N TRP A 524 -5.05 17.92 -4.43
CA TRP A 524 -3.65 17.50 -4.29
C TRP A 524 -3.26 16.58 -5.45
N SER A 525 -2.05 16.74 -5.99
CA SER A 525 -1.53 15.88 -7.05
C SER A 525 -1.31 14.45 -6.57
N PRO A 526 -1.50 13.43 -7.42
CA PRO A 526 -1.24 12.03 -7.07
C PRO A 526 0.20 11.73 -6.66
N ASP A 527 1.15 12.57 -7.11
CA ASP A 527 2.58 12.46 -6.81
C ASP A 527 3.04 13.29 -5.60
N GLU A 528 2.09 13.86 -4.84
CA GLU A 528 2.30 14.65 -3.61
C GLU A 528 2.95 16.02 -3.77
N ARG A 529 3.49 16.34 -4.95
CA ARG A 529 4.35 17.51 -5.14
C ARG A 529 3.59 18.81 -5.37
N PHE A 530 2.32 18.75 -5.75
CA PHE A 530 1.57 19.93 -6.20
C PHE A 530 0.14 19.98 -5.67
N ILE A 531 -0.40 21.18 -5.57
CA ILE A 531 -1.78 21.47 -5.19
C ILE A 531 -2.35 22.41 -6.24
N ALA A 532 -3.45 21.99 -6.88
CA ALA A 532 -4.22 22.82 -7.80
C ALA A 532 -5.28 23.60 -7.04
N VAL A 533 -5.50 24.87 -7.39
CA VAL A 533 -6.53 25.73 -6.80
C VAL A 533 -7.32 26.41 -7.90
N ALA A 534 -8.63 26.16 -7.93
CA ALA A 534 -9.57 26.85 -8.81
C ALA A 534 -10.21 28.05 -8.09
N HIS A 535 -10.27 29.17 -8.79
CA HIS A 535 -10.82 30.44 -8.33
C HIS A 535 -12.14 30.76 -9.03
N ASN A 536 -13.19 30.94 -8.24
CA ASN A 536 -14.55 31.27 -8.68
C ASN A 536 -14.72 32.78 -8.85
N SER A 537 -13.87 33.36 -9.69
CA SER A 537 -13.94 34.76 -10.11
C SER A 537 -14.52 34.88 -11.53
N SER A 538 -14.71 36.11 -12.01
CA SER A 538 -15.07 36.38 -13.41
C SER A 538 -14.09 37.41 -13.99
N PRO A 539 -13.10 37.01 -14.81
CA PRO A 539 -12.83 35.63 -15.23
C PRO A 539 -12.32 34.76 -14.07
N GLY A 540 -12.62 33.47 -14.12
CA GLY A 540 -12.11 32.44 -13.21
C GLY A 540 -10.67 32.07 -13.54
N SER A 541 -9.96 31.47 -12.57
CA SER A 541 -8.57 31.08 -12.77
C SER A 541 -8.17 29.77 -12.10
N LEU A 542 -7.06 29.19 -12.56
CA LEU A 542 -6.37 28.03 -12.00
C LEU A 542 -4.94 28.43 -11.59
N ASP A 543 -4.59 28.15 -10.35
CA ASP A 543 -3.24 28.33 -9.78
C ASP A 543 -2.69 26.97 -9.34
N ILE A 544 -1.39 26.74 -9.57
CA ILE A 544 -0.67 25.54 -9.09
C ILE A 544 0.34 25.96 -8.02
N TYR A 545 0.38 25.22 -6.91
CA TYR A 545 1.33 25.43 -5.83
C TYR A 545 2.17 24.17 -5.64
N ARG A 546 3.49 24.32 -5.57
CA ARG A 546 4.43 23.26 -5.23
C ARG A 546 4.53 23.10 -3.72
N PHE A 547 4.49 21.86 -3.27
CA PHE A 547 4.69 21.45 -1.89
C PHE A 547 6.00 20.67 -1.74
N PHE A 548 6.72 20.89 -0.63
CA PHE A 548 8.05 20.31 -0.40
C PHE A 548 8.14 19.43 0.86
N GLY A 549 6.99 18.98 1.39
CA GLY A 549 6.96 18.14 2.58
C GLY A 549 7.43 18.86 3.84
N SER A 550 7.99 18.11 4.78
CA SER A 550 8.44 18.63 6.09
C SER A 550 9.61 19.61 5.98
N ARG A 551 10.39 19.58 4.89
CA ARG A 551 11.52 20.51 4.67
C ARG A 551 11.05 21.95 4.48
N ASN A 552 9.94 22.11 3.78
CA ASN A 552 9.29 23.39 3.57
C ASN A 552 7.78 23.16 3.38
N PRO A 553 6.99 23.25 4.47
CA PRO A 553 5.56 23.00 4.42
C PRO A 553 4.75 24.17 3.81
N TYR A 554 5.41 25.23 3.34
CA TYR A 554 4.77 26.40 2.74
C TYR A 554 4.61 26.18 1.23
N PRO A 555 3.38 26.07 0.69
CA PRO A 555 3.17 25.89 -0.74
C PRO A 555 3.65 27.12 -1.52
N VAL A 556 4.41 26.90 -2.60
CA VAL A 556 4.98 27.97 -3.43
C VAL A 556 4.31 27.96 -4.81
N LYS A 557 3.74 29.08 -5.24
CA LYS A 557 3.08 29.18 -6.55
C LYS A 557 4.05 28.85 -7.70
N VAL A 558 3.60 28.04 -8.65
CA VAL A 558 4.32 27.65 -9.86
C VAL A 558 3.72 28.39 -11.05
N GLY A 559 4.56 29.11 -11.79
CA GLY A 559 4.12 29.84 -12.96
C GLY A 559 3.11 30.95 -12.66
N SER A 560 2.33 31.32 -13.68
CA SER A 560 1.27 32.33 -13.62
C SER A 560 -0.12 31.71 -13.50
N SER A 561 -1.10 32.49 -13.06
CA SER A 561 -2.51 32.09 -13.10
C SER A 561 -2.99 31.83 -14.53
N ILE A 562 -3.81 30.80 -14.71
CA ILE A 562 -4.43 30.46 -15.99
C ILE A 562 -5.89 30.87 -15.95
N THR A 563 -6.39 31.52 -16.99
CA THR A 563 -7.83 31.79 -17.13
C THR A 563 -8.58 30.52 -17.54
N THR A 564 -9.58 30.11 -16.78
CA THR A 564 -10.30 28.84 -17.01
C THR A 564 -11.67 28.98 -17.70
N GLY A 565 -12.23 30.19 -17.65
CA GLY A 565 -13.64 30.49 -17.97
C GLY A 565 -14.25 31.29 -16.81
N ASN A 566 -15.53 31.65 -16.86
CA ASN A 566 -16.16 32.35 -15.73
C ASN A 566 -16.57 31.37 -14.63
N THR A 567 -16.30 31.73 -13.38
CA THR A 567 -16.71 31.03 -12.16
C THR A 567 -16.30 29.54 -12.14
N ALA A 568 -15.00 29.28 -12.04
CA ALA A 568 -14.47 27.93 -11.87
C ALA A 568 -15.03 27.28 -10.60
N SER A 569 -15.68 26.12 -10.76
CA SER A 569 -16.49 25.47 -9.71
C SER A 569 -15.84 24.21 -9.11
N SER A 570 -14.94 23.55 -9.85
CA SER A 570 -14.22 22.37 -9.36
C SER A 570 -12.95 22.14 -10.18
N VAL A 571 -11.96 21.51 -9.55
CA VAL A 571 -10.71 21.07 -10.19
C VAL A 571 -10.33 19.68 -9.68
N THR A 572 -9.82 18.84 -10.57
CA THR A 572 -9.31 17.51 -10.23
C THR A 572 -8.14 17.12 -11.14
N TRP A 573 -7.15 16.43 -10.58
CA TRP A 573 -6.04 15.88 -11.34
C TRP A 573 -6.46 14.61 -12.07
N SER A 574 -5.89 14.38 -13.25
CA SER A 574 -5.90 13.03 -13.82
C SER A 574 -5.13 12.08 -12.89
N PRO A 575 -5.44 10.77 -12.87
CA PRO A 575 -4.70 9.80 -12.07
C PRO A 575 -3.19 9.75 -12.37
N SER A 576 -2.81 10.16 -13.58
CA SER A 576 -1.41 10.29 -14.00
C SER A 576 -0.69 11.51 -13.43
N GLY A 577 -1.40 12.53 -12.94
CA GLY A 577 -0.82 13.80 -12.49
C GLY A 577 -0.41 14.76 -13.62
N ASN A 578 -0.61 14.40 -14.89
CA ASN A 578 -0.19 15.21 -16.04
C ASN A 578 -1.28 16.17 -16.54
N PHE A 579 -2.53 15.97 -16.13
CA PHE A 579 -3.66 16.78 -16.57
C PHE A 579 -4.55 17.22 -15.43
N PHE A 580 -5.33 18.27 -15.68
CA PHE A 580 -6.42 18.73 -14.84
C PHE A 580 -7.71 18.79 -15.62
N ALA A 581 -8.82 18.48 -14.96
CA ALA A 581 -10.15 18.86 -15.41
C ALA A 581 -10.68 19.99 -14.53
N VAL A 582 -11.22 21.04 -15.15
CA VAL A 582 -11.84 22.19 -14.46
C VAL A 582 -13.22 22.43 -15.02
N THR A 583 -14.24 22.49 -14.16
CA THR A 583 -15.57 22.94 -14.55
C THR A 583 -15.74 24.43 -14.32
N CYS A 584 -16.41 25.12 -15.24
CA CYS A 584 -16.71 26.55 -15.15
C CYS A 584 -18.22 26.75 -15.23
N TYR A 585 -18.80 27.20 -14.12
CA TYR A 585 -20.25 27.35 -13.95
C TYR A 585 -20.81 28.44 -14.89
N GLY A 586 -20.15 29.59 -14.99
CA GLY A 586 -20.66 30.78 -15.65
C GLY A 586 -20.61 30.74 -17.18
N VAL A 587 -19.93 29.74 -17.73
CA VAL A 587 -19.83 29.48 -19.18
C VAL A 587 -20.26 28.06 -19.56
N ASN A 588 -20.75 27.26 -18.59
CA ASN A 588 -21.20 25.89 -18.78
C ASN A 588 -20.18 25.02 -19.54
N SER A 589 -18.95 24.95 -19.03
CA SER A 589 -17.88 24.25 -19.72
C SER A 589 -16.99 23.38 -18.84
N LEU A 590 -16.33 22.42 -19.49
CA LEU A 590 -15.22 21.61 -19.00
C LEU A 590 -13.95 22.04 -19.74
N GLY A 591 -12.93 22.50 -19.00
CA GLY A 591 -11.60 22.77 -19.52
C GLY A 591 -10.62 21.67 -19.11
N ILE A 592 -9.74 21.27 -20.02
CA ILE A 592 -8.64 20.34 -19.75
C ILE A 592 -7.31 21.07 -19.88
N TYR A 593 -6.40 20.85 -18.93
CA TYR A 593 -5.11 21.53 -18.88
C TYR A 593 -4.00 20.50 -18.68
N LYS A 594 -2.89 20.65 -19.39
CA LYS A 594 -1.68 19.82 -19.27
C LYS A 594 -0.65 20.52 -18.39
N PHE A 595 0.04 19.76 -17.56
CA PHE A 595 1.10 20.22 -16.68
C PHE A 595 2.35 19.38 -16.85
N ASP A 596 3.49 20.06 -16.98
CA ASP A 596 4.80 19.43 -17.16
C ASP A 596 5.59 19.28 -15.84
N GLY A 597 5.01 19.71 -14.72
CA GLY A 597 5.67 19.68 -13.41
C GLY A 597 6.58 20.87 -13.10
N ALA A 598 6.73 21.84 -14.00
CA ALA A 598 7.69 22.93 -13.87
C ALA A 598 7.16 24.31 -14.26
N THR A 599 6.27 24.39 -15.26
CA THR A 599 5.82 25.64 -15.86
C THR A 599 4.31 25.84 -15.71
N THR A 600 3.81 26.98 -16.17
CA THR A 600 2.37 27.28 -16.17
C THR A 600 1.62 26.22 -17.00
N PRO A 601 0.57 25.56 -16.46
CA PRO A 601 -0.21 24.62 -17.24
C PRO A 601 -0.79 25.22 -18.53
N THR A 602 -0.88 24.40 -19.57
CA THR A 602 -1.39 24.80 -20.89
C THR A 602 -2.76 24.17 -21.14
N GLN A 603 -3.74 24.95 -21.59
CA GLN A 603 -5.04 24.42 -21.97
C GLN A 603 -4.91 23.49 -23.18
N ILE A 604 -5.64 22.37 -23.14
CA ILE A 604 -5.78 21.43 -24.25
C ILE A 604 -7.09 21.75 -24.96
N ASP A 605 -6.98 22.12 -26.24
CA ASP A 605 -8.08 22.58 -27.10
C ASP A 605 -8.93 23.70 -26.45
N SER A 606 -10.13 23.92 -26.99
CA SER A 606 -11.11 24.82 -26.40
C SER A 606 -11.93 24.14 -25.31
N ASN A 607 -12.48 24.95 -24.40
CA ASN A 607 -13.48 24.52 -23.42
C ASN A 607 -14.62 23.70 -24.08
N ILE A 608 -14.93 22.56 -23.48
CA ILE A 608 -15.95 21.62 -23.93
C ILE A 608 -17.29 22.01 -23.30
N SER A 609 -18.34 22.17 -24.10
CA SER A 609 -19.67 22.50 -23.60
C SER A 609 -20.25 21.38 -22.74
N THR A 610 -20.80 21.76 -21.58
CA THR A 610 -21.54 20.86 -20.68
C THR A 610 -23.03 21.22 -20.68
N ALA A 611 -23.84 20.48 -19.93
CA ALA A 611 -25.13 20.97 -19.48
C ALA A 611 -24.94 22.19 -18.55
N ASN A 612 -26.04 22.90 -18.27
CA ASN A 612 -25.98 24.11 -17.44
C ASN A 612 -25.45 23.79 -16.03
N ASN A 613 -24.80 24.77 -15.40
CA ASN A 613 -24.40 24.75 -14.00
C ASN A 613 -23.49 23.55 -13.62
N PRO A 614 -22.37 23.28 -14.34
CA PRO A 614 -21.44 22.23 -13.94
C PRO A 614 -20.78 22.61 -12.61
N ASN A 615 -21.06 21.86 -11.54
CA ASN A 615 -20.63 22.19 -10.19
C ASN A 615 -19.43 21.36 -9.72
N TRP A 616 -19.32 20.11 -10.19
CA TRP A 616 -18.28 19.19 -9.75
C TRP A 616 -17.77 18.32 -10.88
N VAL A 617 -16.48 17.94 -10.82
CA VAL A 617 -15.85 17.05 -11.77
C VAL A 617 -15.02 15.96 -11.07
N SER A 618 -15.05 14.75 -11.61
CA SER A 618 -14.26 13.60 -11.12
C SER A 618 -13.72 12.77 -12.27
N TRP A 619 -12.44 12.40 -12.20
CA TRP A 619 -11.82 11.42 -13.09
C TRP A 619 -12.12 10.00 -12.62
N THR A 620 -12.23 9.06 -13.56
CA THR A 620 -12.10 7.64 -13.25
C THR A 620 -10.67 7.32 -12.82
N PRO A 621 -10.45 6.33 -11.95
CA PRO A 621 -9.11 5.91 -11.51
C PRO A 621 -8.19 5.44 -12.63
N ASP A 622 -8.75 4.91 -13.73
CA ASP A 622 -8.02 4.51 -14.94
C ASP A 622 -7.70 5.70 -15.87
N GLY A 623 -8.25 6.87 -15.63
CA GLY A 623 -8.07 8.07 -16.44
C GLY A 623 -8.81 8.06 -17.78
N LEU A 624 -9.69 7.09 -18.04
CA LEU A 624 -10.41 6.95 -19.31
C LEU A 624 -11.67 7.80 -19.40
N TYR A 625 -12.24 8.23 -18.28
CA TYR A 625 -13.47 9.01 -18.26
C TYR A 625 -13.44 10.14 -17.23
N ILE A 626 -14.24 11.17 -17.53
CA ILE A 626 -14.51 12.30 -16.65
C ILE A 626 -16.02 12.37 -16.44
N ALA A 627 -16.45 12.39 -15.18
CA ALA A 627 -17.84 12.60 -14.82
C ALA A 627 -18.06 14.00 -14.25
N ILE A 628 -19.19 14.62 -14.59
CA ILE A 628 -19.59 15.96 -14.14
C ILE A 628 -20.95 15.88 -13.47
N ALA A 629 -21.12 16.57 -12.35
CA ALA A 629 -22.42 16.88 -11.76
C ALA A 629 -22.86 18.30 -12.13
N ASN A 630 -24.10 18.42 -12.60
CA ASN A 630 -24.73 19.65 -13.01
C ASN A 630 -25.88 20.01 -12.07
N GLU A 631 -25.78 21.20 -11.47
CA GLU A 631 -26.74 21.74 -10.51
C GLU A 631 -27.90 22.43 -11.23
N ILE A 632 -28.68 21.63 -11.97
CA ILE A 632 -29.96 22.04 -12.56
C ILE A 632 -31.12 21.46 -11.76
N ALA A 633 -32.33 22.00 -11.88
CA ALA A 633 -33.48 21.58 -11.07
C ALA A 633 -33.76 20.06 -11.11
N SER A 634 -33.62 19.42 -12.28
CA SER A 634 -33.78 17.96 -12.43
C SER A 634 -32.56 17.14 -12.01
N GLY A 635 -31.44 17.82 -11.74
CA GLY A 635 -30.10 17.25 -11.71
C GLY A 635 -29.68 16.64 -13.04
N LYS A 636 -28.38 16.63 -13.30
CA LYS A 636 -27.82 15.88 -14.42
C LYS A 636 -26.40 15.48 -14.11
N ILE A 637 -26.03 14.26 -14.45
CA ILE A 637 -24.64 13.83 -14.54
C ILE A 637 -24.28 13.58 -15.99
N GLN A 638 -23.06 13.91 -16.37
CA GLN A 638 -22.51 13.68 -17.71
C GLN A 638 -21.21 12.89 -17.61
N VAL A 639 -20.95 12.03 -18.59
CA VAL A 639 -19.65 11.36 -18.74
C VAL A 639 -19.05 11.70 -20.08
N PHE A 640 -17.77 12.01 -20.05
CA PHE A 640 -16.93 12.24 -21.20
C PHE A 640 -15.82 11.20 -21.21
N ARG A 641 -15.53 10.64 -22.39
CA ARG A 641 -14.37 9.79 -22.64
C ARG A 641 -13.16 10.64 -22.91
N VAL A 642 -12.06 10.25 -22.31
CA VAL A 642 -10.74 10.81 -22.50
C VAL A 642 -10.08 9.99 -23.60
N ASN A 643 -9.99 10.57 -24.79
CA ASN A 643 -9.33 9.92 -25.91
C ASN A 643 -7.83 10.08 -25.73
N GLN A 644 -7.22 8.94 -25.48
CA GLN A 644 -5.80 8.79 -25.24
C GLN A 644 -5.13 8.40 -26.55
N ILE A 645 -4.00 9.03 -26.87
CA ILE A 645 -3.08 8.54 -27.91
C ILE A 645 -1.88 7.92 -27.21
N VAL A 646 -1.42 6.81 -27.76
CA VAL A 646 -0.14 6.25 -27.40
C VAL A 646 0.93 7.19 -27.97
N ASP A 647 1.60 7.94 -27.09
CA ASP A 647 2.78 8.66 -27.50
C ASP A 647 3.91 7.66 -27.75
N TYR A 648 4.14 7.32 -29.01
CA TYR A 648 5.27 6.50 -29.44
C TYR A 648 6.58 7.30 -29.57
N SER A 649 6.52 8.63 -29.45
CA SER A 649 7.66 9.52 -29.69
C SER A 649 8.66 9.55 -28.53
N THR A 650 8.26 9.01 -27.38
CA THR A 650 9.16 8.76 -26.26
C THR A 650 9.05 7.30 -25.81
N GLN A 651 10.09 6.51 -26.07
CA GLN A 651 10.41 5.30 -25.29
C GLN A 651 10.76 5.65 -23.83
N SER A 652 10.22 6.75 -23.27
CA SER A 652 10.46 7.13 -21.89
C SER A 652 9.65 6.19 -21.00
N LEU A 653 10.39 5.18 -20.55
CA LEU A 653 10.12 4.10 -19.62
C LEU A 653 9.21 4.37 -18.44
N SER A 654 8.90 5.63 -18.13
CA SER A 654 8.58 6.04 -16.78
C SER A 654 7.35 5.36 -16.23
N ASN A 655 6.40 4.86 -17.04
CA ASN A 655 5.12 4.38 -16.49
C ASN A 655 4.60 3.04 -17.10
N SER A 656 5.34 2.36 -18.01
CA SER A 656 4.90 1.11 -18.67
C SER A 656 5.52 -0.15 -18.05
N ILE A 657 4.93 -1.32 -18.34
CA ILE A 657 5.63 -2.61 -18.20
C ILE A 657 6.46 -2.84 -19.47
N VAL A 658 7.76 -3.10 -19.35
CA VAL A 658 8.65 -3.28 -20.51
C VAL A 658 9.31 -4.66 -20.46
N PHE A 659 9.21 -5.37 -21.58
CA PHE A 659 9.79 -6.68 -21.83
C PHE A 659 11.00 -6.52 -22.76
N GLY A 660 12.19 -6.53 -22.19
CA GLY A 660 13.45 -6.36 -22.93
C GLY A 660 14.09 -4.99 -22.77
N ASN A 661 15.28 -4.86 -23.37
CA ASN A 661 15.97 -3.59 -23.57
C ASN A 661 16.88 -3.66 -24.81
N SER A 662 16.41 -3.15 -25.94
CA SER A 662 17.09 -3.25 -27.25
C SER A 662 18.38 -2.41 -27.33
N ALA A 663 18.62 -1.54 -26.35
CA ALA A 663 19.90 -0.85 -26.19
C ALA A 663 21.02 -1.78 -25.67
N LEU A 664 20.67 -2.97 -25.17
CA LEU A 664 21.61 -4.04 -24.83
C LEU A 664 21.81 -4.98 -26.02
N SER A 665 22.76 -5.91 -25.92
CA SER A 665 22.92 -6.95 -26.95
C SER A 665 21.80 -7.99 -26.86
N SER A 666 21.57 -8.75 -27.94
CA SER A 666 20.62 -9.87 -27.97
C SER A 666 20.91 -10.98 -26.94
N SER A 667 22.11 -11.00 -26.36
CA SER A 667 22.42 -11.87 -25.22
C SER A 667 21.58 -11.58 -23.98
N TYR A 668 21.02 -10.37 -23.89
CA TYR A 668 20.14 -9.96 -22.82
C TYR A 668 18.67 -10.18 -23.13
N ASP A 669 18.27 -10.48 -24.37
CA ASP A 669 16.86 -10.56 -24.74
C ASP A 669 16.01 -11.39 -23.76
N LEU A 670 14.88 -10.81 -23.35
CA LEU A 670 13.94 -11.45 -22.43
C LEU A 670 13.10 -12.48 -23.17
N ASN A 671 13.10 -13.72 -22.69
CA ASN A 671 12.26 -14.78 -23.26
C ASN A 671 10.86 -14.73 -22.63
N VAL A 672 9.86 -14.24 -23.36
CA VAL A 672 8.47 -14.16 -22.90
C VAL A 672 7.65 -15.31 -23.48
N ARG A 673 7.00 -16.12 -22.64
CA ARG A 673 6.20 -17.28 -23.08
C ARG A 673 4.85 -17.33 -22.40
N CYS A 674 3.79 -17.49 -23.19
CA CYS A 674 2.48 -17.93 -22.72
C CYS A 674 2.41 -19.45 -22.81
N LEU A 675 2.13 -20.12 -21.69
CA LEU A 675 1.96 -21.56 -21.66
C LEU A 675 0.61 -21.97 -22.29
N SER A 676 0.48 -23.26 -22.60
CA SER A 676 -0.71 -23.80 -23.25
C SER A 676 -1.96 -23.54 -22.41
N GLY A 677 -2.94 -22.81 -22.97
CA GLY A 677 -4.18 -22.45 -22.30
C GLY A 677 -4.11 -21.17 -21.45
N ALA A 678 -2.95 -20.53 -21.35
CA ALA A 678 -2.82 -19.26 -20.66
C ALA A 678 -3.55 -18.13 -21.40
N GLN A 679 -4.09 -17.18 -20.64
CA GLN A 679 -4.72 -15.95 -21.12
C GLN A 679 -4.02 -14.76 -20.47
N VAL A 680 -3.54 -13.81 -21.27
CA VAL A 680 -2.92 -12.58 -20.76
C VAL A 680 -3.84 -11.41 -21.07
N GLU A 681 -4.39 -10.79 -20.03
CA GLU A 681 -5.18 -9.58 -20.12
C GLU A 681 -4.29 -8.38 -19.83
N ILE A 682 -4.35 -7.35 -20.66
CA ILE A 682 -3.52 -6.15 -20.53
C ILE A 682 -4.44 -4.96 -20.31
N ASP A 683 -4.20 -4.24 -19.22
CA ASP A 683 -4.89 -3.00 -18.83
C ASP A 683 -3.84 -1.90 -18.57
N GLY A 684 -3.49 -1.16 -19.62
CA GLY A 684 -2.40 -0.18 -19.61
C GLY A 684 -1.42 -0.39 -20.77
N LEU A 685 -0.19 0.10 -20.62
CA LEU A 685 0.89 -0.03 -21.60
C LEU A 685 1.87 -1.15 -21.22
N VAL A 686 2.04 -2.09 -22.15
CA VAL A 686 3.09 -3.12 -22.15
C VAL A 686 3.89 -2.97 -23.44
N ASN A 687 5.21 -2.78 -23.31
CA ASN A 687 6.12 -2.60 -24.44
C ASN A 687 7.03 -3.82 -24.58
N TYR A 688 7.26 -4.28 -25.81
CA TYR A 688 8.26 -5.28 -26.14
C TYR A 688 9.46 -4.60 -26.80
N ASP A 689 10.65 -4.85 -26.28
CA ASP A 689 11.88 -4.09 -26.55
C ASP A 689 13.10 -5.02 -26.54
N ASN A 690 13.01 -6.20 -27.17
CA ASN A 690 14.18 -7.04 -27.43
C ASN A 690 14.87 -6.62 -28.74
N VAL A 691 16.10 -7.07 -28.93
CA VAL A 691 16.85 -6.89 -30.20
C VAL A 691 16.31 -7.81 -31.29
N SER A 692 15.98 -9.07 -30.93
CA SER A 692 15.58 -10.14 -31.87
C SER A 692 14.08 -10.23 -32.14
#